data_AF-A0A8H7FE63-F1
#
_entry.id   AF-A0A8H7FE63-F1
#
_cell.length_a   1.000
_cell.length_b   1.000
_cell.length_c   1.000
_cell.angle_alpha   90.00
_cell.angle_beta   90.00
_cell.angle_gamma   90.00
#
_symmetry.space_group_name_H-M   'P 1'
#
loop_
_entity.id
_entity.type
_entity.pdbx_description
1 polymer ?
#
loop_
_entity_poly.entity_id
_entity_poly.type
_entity_poly.pdbx_seq_one_letter_code
_entity_poly.pdbx_strand_id
1 'polypeptide(L)'
;LELMGPVLDERCDHVCHDCHGALKSRKVPMMALANGLWLGEVPEELQDLYYAEKLLIAKVRHNRCVVRVKSGMHKMHANAIAFANPTVQVYDTLPPPRSEMDDVISFIFVGPCKPTKKDLERTPLIVRCAKVARALEWLKLNNEYYADLTISYQNLEQYTDYGCPVTVAFRQTEDVNDPSSQAANHSGEEEGTADGRCALVIQGLVGGDFGNKSWEEMTTIAVEHLASGKGSMAVSHHEHPQSIYNNPGMYPQMFPWLFPFGKGGVDQLEHYKLISSATHKKWMLMYWDKWFQMDPHFPIIALNHEQIKSSVTGGYLLVKKNDFTNMSERLLGLDLAVLTDLSKRLQRGERVEKRTKAQNDCFRVMHDLDLIGKHVQGSRTIKKYMRNEIWSLIEYLGAPSWFITFAPCDHKSPVCIYYADKDIEFKPRIVPDDVRFKLIANNPVAGARFFDFVVKTFIRCVLGVGEDRQGLFGDTAAYYGTVEQQGRLTLHLHLLLWIRSALTPQEIRERIMEPDGEFQKKMVQYLESAHQGEFKTGSVKDVTKDVAAQSARPGYEDPTETLASRPKYGCGLDRCEGCEVCTEKDKWEMHKDRVTDDILSRSNVHKCGSRCYVDGRTTCKSRFPRDTYETTMMDPGTGALSMKKTEPDLNTFNYTLTYLLRSNTDVTSLLSQISIFLIFYTILYHTLSHTA
;
A
#
# COMPACT_ATOMS: atom_id res chain seq x y z
N LEU A 1 8.99 34.39 -24.12
CA LEU A 1 8.03 34.15 -25.22
C LEU A 1 6.76 33.62 -24.57
N GLU A 2 5.81 34.50 -24.25
CA GLU A 2 4.50 34.07 -23.75
C GLU A 2 3.69 33.57 -24.94
N LEU A 3 3.59 32.25 -25.08
CA LEU A 3 2.76 31.64 -26.10
C LEU A 3 1.29 31.74 -25.67
N MET A 4 0.59 32.72 -26.23
CA MET A 4 -0.85 32.93 -26.04
C MET A 4 -1.64 31.95 -26.93
N GLY A 5 -1.91 30.74 -26.43
CA GLY A 5 -2.76 29.75 -27.09
C GLY A 5 -2.52 28.32 -26.61
N PRO A 6 -3.33 27.33 -27.04
CA PRO A 6 -3.02 25.93 -26.80
C PRO A 6 -1.78 25.55 -27.63
N VAL A 7 -0.62 25.55 -26.96
CA VAL A 7 0.63 25.03 -27.54
C VAL A 7 0.62 23.52 -27.38
N LEU A 8 0.64 22.81 -28.49
CA LEU A 8 0.88 21.36 -28.49
C LEU A 8 2.39 21.16 -28.50
N ASP A 9 2.87 20.30 -27.60
CA ASP A 9 4.25 19.81 -27.64
C ASP A 9 4.45 19.07 -28.97
N GLU A 10 5.46 19.46 -29.75
CA GLU A 10 5.72 18.89 -31.08
C GLU A 10 6.05 17.40 -31.05
N ARG A 11 6.37 16.86 -29.86
CA ARG A 11 6.62 15.43 -29.63
C ARG A 11 5.36 14.63 -29.30
N CYS A 12 4.21 15.31 -29.19
CA CYS A 12 2.96 14.68 -28.81
C CYS A 12 2.18 14.23 -30.06
N ASP A 13 2.24 12.92 -30.35
CA ASP A 13 1.56 12.34 -31.50
C ASP A 13 0.06 12.06 -31.25
N HIS A 14 -0.40 12.18 -30.00
CA HIS A 14 -1.75 11.77 -29.57
C HIS A 14 -2.38 12.73 -28.58
N VAL A 15 -3.67 13.04 -28.78
CA VAL A 15 -4.47 13.84 -27.84
C VAL A 15 -5.52 12.93 -27.18
N CYS A 16 -5.51 12.87 -25.85
CA CYS A 16 -6.52 12.08 -25.13
C CYS A 16 -7.93 12.68 -25.31
N HIS A 17 -8.97 11.86 -25.05
CA HIS A 17 -10.37 12.26 -25.23
C HIS A 17 -10.72 13.54 -24.46
N ASP A 18 -10.24 13.68 -23.22
CA ASP A 18 -10.55 14.83 -22.36
C ASP A 18 -9.91 16.13 -22.88
N CYS A 19 -8.62 16.07 -23.26
CA CYS A 19 -7.93 17.20 -23.87
C CYS A 19 -8.59 17.59 -25.19
N HIS A 20 -8.94 16.61 -26.03
CA HIS A 20 -9.61 16.86 -27.30
C HIS A 20 -11.00 17.49 -27.09
N GLY A 21 -11.76 17.05 -26.08
CA GLY A 21 -13.05 17.65 -25.71
C GLY A 21 -12.94 19.11 -25.26
N ALA A 22 -11.92 19.42 -24.45
CA ALA A 22 -11.63 20.80 -24.03
C ALA A 22 -11.24 21.69 -25.23
N LEU A 23 -10.34 21.20 -26.09
CA LEU A 23 -9.87 21.92 -27.29
C LEU A 23 -11.01 22.18 -28.28
N LYS A 24 -11.90 21.19 -28.51
CA LYS A 24 -13.12 21.38 -29.31
C LYS A 24 -14.01 22.49 -28.77
N SER A 25 -14.05 22.63 -27.45
CA SER A 25 -14.79 23.69 -26.75
C SER A 25 -14.02 25.02 -26.69
N ARG A 26 -12.88 25.14 -27.39
CA ARG A 26 -11.95 26.29 -27.35
C ARG A 26 -11.49 26.65 -25.92
N LYS A 27 -11.36 25.65 -25.05
CA LYS A 27 -10.85 25.79 -23.69
C LYS A 27 -9.48 25.16 -23.57
N VAL A 28 -8.60 25.76 -22.77
CA VAL A 28 -7.32 25.15 -22.39
C VAL A 28 -7.63 23.92 -21.52
N PRO A 29 -7.09 22.73 -21.84
CA PRO A 29 -7.26 21.55 -20.99
C PRO A 29 -6.80 21.82 -19.56
N MET A 30 -7.50 21.27 -18.57
CA MET A 30 -7.18 21.49 -17.15
C MET A 30 -5.72 21.12 -16.81
N MET A 31 -5.21 20.04 -17.40
CA MET A 31 -3.84 19.54 -17.18
C MET A 31 -2.85 19.98 -18.27
N ALA A 32 -3.10 21.10 -18.95
CA ALA A 32 -2.20 21.60 -19.98
C ALA A 32 -0.90 22.17 -19.39
N LEU A 33 0.20 22.04 -20.14
CA LEU A 33 1.51 22.62 -19.78
C LEU A 33 1.43 24.13 -19.54
N ALA A 34 0.57 24.83 -20.28
CA ALA A 34 0.31 26.26 -20.15
C ALA A 34 -0.28 26.67 -18.78
N ASN A 35 -0.88 25.74 -18.03
CA ASN A 35 -1.41 26.01 -16.69
C ASN A 35 -0.32 25.92 -15.61
N GLY A 36 0.96 26.07 -15.93
CA GLY A 36 2.06 25.94 -14.96
C GLY A 36 2.49 24.50 -14.69
N LEU A 37 2.10 23.56 -15.55
CA LEU A 37 2.43 22.13 -15.47
C LEU A 37 3.62 21.72 -16.35
N TRP A 38 4.32 22.69 -16.94
CA TRP A 38 5.52 22.42 -17.72
C TRP A 38 6.70 22.04 -16.82
N LEU A 39 7.25 20.84 -17.03
CA LEU A 39 8.40 20.29 -16.31
C LEU A 39 9.68 20.25 -17.13
N GLY A 40 9.56 20.29 -18.47
CA GLY A 40 10.66 20.10 -19.41
C GLY A 40 11.24 18.68 -19.39
N GLU A 41 12.34 18.48 -20.11
CA GLU A 41 13.08 17.22 -20.10
C GLU A 41 14.11 17.16 -18.97
N VAL A 42 14.40 15.93 -18.51
CA VAL A 42 15.52 15.68 -17.60
C VAL A 42 16.82 15.74 -18.39
N PRO A 43 17.72 16.69 -18.10
CA PRO A 43 19.03 16.72 -18.74
C PRO A 43 19.91 15.54 -18.28
N GLU A 44 20.88 15.13 -19.08
CA GLU A 44 21.79 14.02 -18.76
C GLU A 44 22.52 14.23 -17.43
N GLU A 45 22.82 15.48 -17.06
CA GLU A 45 23.47 15.86 -15.81
C GLU A 45 22.66 15.46 -14.58
N LEU A 46 21.32 15.51 -14.66
CA LEU A 46 20.41 15.18 -13.55
C LEU A 46 19.89 13.73 -13.60
N GLN A 47 20.16 13.00 -14.68
CA GLN A 47 19.86 11.58 -14.79
C GLN A 47 20.85 10.70 -14.00
N ASP A 48 20.39 9.53 -13.56
CA ASP A 48 21.19 8.48 -12.89
C ASP A 48 21.92 8.89 -11.60
N LEU A 49 21.49 9.96 -10.94
CA LEU A 49 22.03 10.37 -9.65
C LEU A 49 21.81 9.29 -8.57
N TYR A 50 22.84 9.04 -7.77
CA TYR A 50 22.77 8.25 -6.55
C TYR A 50 22.04 9.02 -5.45
N TYR A 51 21.61 8.32 -4.40
CA TYR A 51 20.86 8.95 -3.31
C TYR A 51 21.69 10.03 -2.61
N ALA A 52 22.96 9.77 -2.33
CA ALA A 52 23.84 10.77 -1.75
C ALA A 52 24.03 11.98 -2.69
N GLU A 53 24.21 11.76 -3.98
CA GLU A 53 24.35 12.85 -4.98
C GLU A 53 23.11 13.74 -5.05
N LYS A 54 21.91 13.14 -5.01
CA LYS A 54 20.63 13.86 -4.93
C LYS A 54 20.58 14.80 -3.72
N LEU A 55 21.07 14.35 -2.56
CA LEU A 55 21.14 15.17 -1.34
C LEU A 55 22.16 16.31 -1.45
N LEU A 56 23.25 16.10 -2.18
CA LEU A 56 24.31 17.10 -2.38
C LEU A 56 23.91 18.21 -3.36
N ILE A 57 22.88 18.00 -4.17
CA ILE A 57 22.40 19.01 -5.13
C ILE A 57 21.08 19.68 -4.72
N ALA A 58 20.39 19.21 -3.69
CA ALA A 58 19.11 19.75 -3.27
C ALA A 58 19.28 20.99 -2.34
N LYS A 59 18.67 22.12 -2.72
CA LYS A 59 18.61 23.35 -1.88
C LYS A 59 17.68 23.19 -0.67
N VAL A 60 16.58 22.45 -0.80
CA VAL A 60 15.64 22.17 0.30
C VAL A 60 15.76 20.71 0.73
N ARG A 61 16.11 20.48 1.99
CA ARG A 61 16.17 19.14 2.57
C ARG A 61 14.83 18.73 3.17
N HIS A 62 14.54 17.44 3.12
CA HIS A 62 13.41 16.82 3.80
C HIS A 62 13.91 15.68 4.70
N ASN A 63 13.29 15.48 5.87
CA ASN A 63 13.46 14.39 6.87
C ASN A 63 14.82 13.70 7.06
N ARG A 64 15.17 13.40 8.33
CA ARG A 64 16.27 12.48 8.66
C ARG A 64 15.95 11.04 8.29
N CYS A 65 16.87 10.40 7.57
CA CYS A 65 16.69 9.06 6.99
C CYS A 65 17.68 8.09 7.64
N VAL A 66 17.18 7.03 8.28
CA VAL A 66 17.99 5.86 8.62
C VAL A 66 17.83 4.83 7.52
N VAL A 67 18.94 4.55 6.87
CA VAL A 67 18.99 3.57 5.80
C VAL A 67 19.23 2.20 6.41
N ARG A 68 18.23 1.33 6.29
CA ARG A 68 18.39 -0.11 6.54
C ARG A 68 18.45 -0.82 5.20
N VAL A 69 19.57 -1.43 4.89
CA VAL A 69 19.63 -2.32 3.72
C VAL A 69 19.03 -3.67 4.13
N LYS A 70 17.93 -4.04 3.48
CA LYS A 70 17.35 -5.38 3.48
C LYS A 70 17.13 -5.79 2.03
N SER A 71 17.26 -7.08 1.74
CA SER A 71 16.90 -7.58 0.41
C SER A 71 15.36 -7.51 0.24
N GLY A 72 14.88 -7.32 -1.00
CA GLY A 72 13.45 -7.41 -1.34
C GLY A 72 12.61 -6.16 -1.01
N MET A 73 12.36 -5.34 -2.05
CA MET A 73 11.32 -4.28 -2.14
C MET A 73 11.45 -3.03 -1.23
N HIS A 74 10.85 -1.91 -1.68
CA HIS A 74 10.83 -0.64 -0.94
C HIS A 74 9.70 -0.59 0.09
N LYS A 75 10.04 -0.54 1.39
CA LYS A 75 9.11 -0.19 2.47
C LYS A 75 9.46 1.19 3.02
N MET A 76 8.49 2.09 3.08
CA MET A 76 8.66 3.43 3.63
C MET A 76 7.74 3.64 4.82
N HIS A 77 8.27 4.16 5.92
CA HIS A 77 7.49 4.53 7.11
C HIS A 77 8.12 5.78 7.72
N ALA A 78 7.45 6.93 7.64
CA ALA A 78 7.88 8.15 8.29
C ALA A 78 6.72 9.15 8.41
N ASN A 79 6.68 9.86 9.53
CA ASN A 79 6.07 11.18 9.58
C ASN A 79 7.02 12.15 8.87
N ALA A 80 6.54 12.92 7.88
CA ALA A 80 7.31 14.07 7.42
C ALA A 80 6.93 15.29 8.23
N ILE A 81 7.95 16.00 8.70
CA ILE A 81 7.79 17.35 9.17
C ILE A 81 8.84 18.14 8.40
N ALA A 82 8.39 19.06 7.55
CA ALA A 82 9.28 19.95 6.82
C ALA A 82 9.70 21.07 7.78
N PHE A 83 10.88 20.94 8.36
CA PHE A 83 11.57 22.04 9.03
C PHE A 83 12.64 22.58 8.10
N ALA A 84 12.89 23.90 8.13
CA ALA A 84 14.16 24.42 7.67
C ALA A 84 15.24 23.89 8.63
N ASN A 85 15.96 22.85 8.24
CA ASN A 85 17.04 22.28 9.02
C ASN A 85 18.31 23.11 8.73
N PRO A 86 19.02 23.66 9.71
CA PRO A 86 20.29 24.34 9.58
C PRO A 86 21.36 23.43 10.15
N THR A 87 22.17 22.97 9.25
CA THR A 87 23.55 23.39 9.38
C THR A 87 23.79 24.10 8.06
N VAL A 88 23.90 25.43 8.18
CA VAL A 88 24.36 26.35 7.12
C VAL A 88 23.60 26.26 5.79
N GLN A 89 22.79 27.31 5.55
CA GLN A 89 22.26 27.74 4.24
C GLN A 89 21.06 26.93 3.68
N VAL A 90 20.00 27.63 3.27
CA VAL A 90 19.45 27.38 1.91
C VAL A 90 20.69 27.48 1.07
N TYR A 91 21.33 26.36 0.69
CA TYR A 91 22.70 26.40 0.21
C TYR A 91 22.83 27.40 -0.92
N ASP A 92 23.23 28.61 -0.57
CA ASP A 92 23.88 29.56 -1.45
C ASP A 92 25.25 28.99 -1.77
N THR A 93 25.70 27.90 -1.14
CA THR A 93 26.94 27.20 -1.42
C THR A 93 26.76 25.68 -1.43
N LEU A 94 26.70 25.04 -2.61
CA LEU A 94 26.62 23.57 -2.76
C LEU A 94 27.90 22.98 -3.38
N PRO A 95 28.25 21.72 -3.06
CA PRO A 95 27.66 20.86 -2.04
C PRO A 95 28.04 21.28 -0.60
N PRO A 96 27.34 20.77 0.42
CA PRO A 96 27.70 20.95 1.83
C PRO A 96 29.10 20.38 2.16
N PRO A 97 29.76 20.84 3.24
CA PRO A 97 30.93 20.18 3.81
C PRO A 97 30.62 18.74 4.24
N ARG A 98 31.61 17.84 4.17
CA ARG A 98 31.40 16.41 4.47
C ARG A 98 30.95 16.15 5.91
N SER A 99 31.43 16.94 6.87
CA SER A 99 31.05 16.81 8.29
C SER A 99 29.54 16.96 8.52
N GLU A 100 28.85 17.76 7.72
CA GLU A 100 27.39 17.92 7.84
C GLU A 100 26.60 16.70 7.32
N MET A 101 27.22 15.83 6.52
CA MET A 101 26.56 14.62 6.02
C MET A 101 26.43 13.57 7.13
N ASP A 102 27.40 13.48 8.04
CA ASP A 102 27.36 12.58 9.19
C ASP A 102 26.27 12.97 10.20
N ASP A 103 25.88 14.25 10.28
CA ASP A 103 24.80 14.75 11.14
C ASP A 103 23.39 14.40 10.61
N VAL A 104 23.29 14.02 9.34
CA VAL A 104 22.02 13.87 8.61
C VAL A 104 21.75 12.42 8.23
N ILE A 105 22.79 11.61 8.02
CA ILE A 105 22.68 10.24 7.54
C ILE A 105 23.53 9.32 8.43
N SER A 106 22.87 8.33 9.06
CA SER A 106 23.54 7.20 9.70
C SER A 106 23.28 5.94 8.89
N PHE A 107 24.34 5.23 8.49
CA PHE A 107 24.23 4.02 7.69
C PHE A 107 24.52 2.78 8.53
N ILE A 108 23.56 1.85 8.59
CA ILE A 108 23.69 0.60 9.33
C ILE A 108 23.51 -0.58 8.38
N PHE A 109 24.57 -1.35 8.19
CA PHE A 109 24.52 -2.64 7.52
C PHE A 109 24.07 -3.70 8.54
N VAL A 110 22.99 -4.42 8.24
CA VAL A 110 22.42 -5.46 9.11
C VAL A 110 22.49 -6.79 8.39
N GLY A 111 23.23 -7.75 8.93
CA GLY A 111 23.38 -9.07 8.31
C GLY A 111 24.22 -10.02 9.15
N PRO A 112 24.29 -11.31 8.75
CA PRO A 112 25.09 -12.31 9.46
C PRO A 112 26.60 -12.05 9.36
N CYS A 113 27.04 -11.31 8.33
CA CYS A 113 28.43 -11.00 8.05
C CYS A 113 28.63 -9.52 7.66
N LYS A 114 29.84 -9.00 7.91
CA LYS A 114 30.23 -7.63 7.55
C LYS A 114 30.12 -7.41 6.04
N PRO A 115 29.73 -6.20 5.58
CA PRO A 115 29.63 -5.90 4.15
C PRO A 115 31.01 -6.02 3.48
N THR A 116 31.04 -6.68 2.33
CA THR A 116 32.22 -6.76 1.47
C THR A 116 32.42 -5.48 0.67
N LYS A 117 33.60 -5.32 0.04
CA LYS A 117 33.87 -4.19 -0.86
C LYS A 117 32.87 -4.11 -2.03
N LYS A 118 32.48 -5.27 -2.57
CA LYS A 118 31.45 -5.41 -3.60
C LYS A 118 30.06 -4.99 -3.11
N ASP A 119 29.74 -5.23 -1.84
CA ASP A 119 28.48 -4.77 -1.24
C ASP A 119 28.46 -3.25 -1.08
N LEU A 120 29.59 -2.65 -0.69
CA LEU A 120 29.76 -1.20 -0.59
C LEU A 120 29.69 -0.49 -1.96
N GLU A 121 30.23 -1.10 -3.01
CA GLU A 121 30.18 -0.61 -4.40
C GLU A 121 28.77 -0.65 -5.01
N ARG A 122 27.85 -1.42 -4.43
CA ARG A 122 26.44 -1.46 -4.82
C ARG A 122 25.56 -0.53 -3.99
N THR A 123 26.15 0.17 -3.02
CA THR A 123 25.41 1.11 -2.19
C THR A 123 25.03 2.35 -3.00
N PRO A 124 23.80 2.85 -2.85
CA PRO A 124 23.36 4.11 -3.45
C PRO A 124 23.91 5.34 -2.71
N LEU A 125 24.83 5.16 -1.76
CA LEU A 125 25.51 6.22 -1.03
C LEU A 125 26.81 6.66 -1.72
N ILE A 126 27.17 6.05 -2.85
CA ILE A 126 28.34 6.47 -3.63
C ILE A 126 28.12 7.90 -4.14
N VAL A 127 29.14 8.73 -3.95
CA VAL A 127 29.21 10.08 -4.51
C VAL A 127 30.24 10.10 -5.64
N ARG A 128 29.81 10.51 -6.84
CA ARG A 128 30.72 10.85 -7.95
C ARG A 128 30.84 12.37 -8.01
N CYS A 129 31.93 12.92 -7.50
CA CYS A 129 32.13 14.38 -7.37
C CYS A 129 31.96 15.12 -8.70
N ALA A 130 32.51 14.57 -9.78
CA ALA A 130 32.35 15.12 -11.13
C ALA A 130 30.89 15.12 -11.65
N LYS A 131 30.05 14.17 -11.20
CA LYS A 131 28.62 14.16 -11.54
C LYS A 131 27.87 15.24 -10.75
N VAL A 132 28.19 15.40 -9.47
CA VAL A 132 27.62 16.46 -8.62
C VAL A 132 27.99 17.85 -9.15
N ALA A 133 29.26 18.09 -9.51
CA ALA A 133 29.71 19.36 -10.06
C ALA A 133 28.93 19.75 -11.32
N ARG A 134 28.87 18.85 -12.32
CA ARG A 134 28.11 19.07 -13.56
C ARG A 134 26.62 19.32 -13.31
N ALA A 135 26.02 18.59 -12.37
CA ALA A 135 24.62 18.78 -11.99
C ALA A 135 24.38 20.19 -11.40
N LEU A 136 25.27 20.66 -10.51
CA LEU A 136 25.16 21.99 -9.90
C LEU A 136 25.40 23.12 -10.91
N GLU A 137 26.40 22.97 -11.78
CA GLU A 137 26.68 23.92 -12.86
C GLU A 137 25.48 24.05 -13.81
N TRP A 138 24.89 22.91 -14.19
CA TRP A 138 23.70 22.89 -15.03
C TRP A 138 22.50 23.54 -14.34
N LEU A 139 22.25 23.20 -13.06
CA LEU A 139 21.15 23.78 -12.28
C LEU A 139 21.31 25.29 -12.12
N LYS A 140 22.51 25.78 -11.83
CA LYS A 140 22.79 27.22 -11.71
C LYS A 140 22.44 28.01 -12.99
N LEU A 141 22.65 27.39 -14.16
CA LEU A 141 22.35 28.01 -15.44
C LEU A 141 20.87 27.92 -15.82
N ASN A 142 20.17 26.83 -15.46
CA ASN A 142 18.87 26.48 -16.04
C ASN A 142 17.69 26.45 -15.06
N ASN A 143 17.95 26.49 -13.75
CA ASN A 143 16.92 26.44 -12.71
C ASN A 143 16.83 27.78 -11.98
N GLU A 144 15.64 28.40 -11.98
CA GLU A 144 15.45 29.74 -11.42
C GLU A 144 15.79 29.85 -9.93
N TYR A 145 15.64 28.75 -9.17
CA TYR A 145 15.97 28.72 -7.76
C TYR A 145 17.46 28.52 -7.48
N TYR A 146 18.29 28.26 -8.50
CA TYR A 146 19.72 28.01 -8.38
C TYR A 146 20.57 29.12 -9.01
N ALA A 147 19.97 30.15 -9.59
CA ALA A 147 20.68 31.24 -10.27
C ALA A 147 21.74 31.91 -9.35
N ASP A 148 21.38 32.10 -8.08
CA ASP A 148 22.21 32.70 -7.03
C ASP A 148 23.17 31.69 -6.34
N LEU A 149 23.15 30.41 -6.72
CA LEU A 149 23.95 29.38 -6.07
C LEU A 149 25.47 29.60 -6.25
N THR A 150 26.23 29.66 -5.18
CA THR A 150 27.70 29.47 -5.19
C THR A 150 28.01 27.98 -5.23
N ILE A 151 28.98 27.57 -6.05
CA ILE A 151 29.42 26.17 -6.10
C ILE A 151 30.76 26.07 -5.35
N SER A 152 30.81 25.28 -4.28
CA SER A 152 32.03 25.05 -3.50
C SER A 152 32.78 23.81 -3.99
N TYR A 153 33.76 24.04 -4.85
CA TYR A 153 34.70 23.00 -5.27
C TYR A 153 35.56 22.50 -4.10
N GLN A 154 35.85 23.37 -3.12
CA GLN A 154 36.58 23.00 -1.91
C GLN A 154 35.80 21.97 -1.06
N ASN A 155 34.47 22.05 -1.02
CA ASN A 155 33.65 21.03 -0.35
C ASN A 155 33.62 19.74 -1.17
N LEU A 156 33.57 19.82 -2.50
CA LEU A 156 33.63 18.65 -3.39
C LEU A 156 34.90 17.81 -3.16
N GLU A 157 36.05 18.45 -2.95
CA GLU A 157 37.33 17.77 -2.68
C GLU A 157 37.34 16.95 -1.38
N GLN A 158 36.43 17.23 -0.43
CA GLN A 158 36.31 16.46 0.81
C GLN A 158 35.61 15.11 0.59
N TYR A 159 34.91 14.96 -0.53
CA TYR A 159 34.26 13.72 -0.95
C TYR A 159 35.23 12.91 -1.80
N THR A 160 35.40 11.63 -1.48
CA THR A 160 36.22 10.73 -2.29
C THR A 160 35.59 10.54 -3.67
N ASP A 161 36.38 10.57 -4.76
CA ASP A 161 35.92 10.44 -6.16
C ASP A 161 35.06 9.19 -6.43
N TYR A 162 35.14 8.20 -5.55
CA TYR A 162 34.29 7.02 -5.55
C TYR A 162 34.21 6.38 -4.15
N GLY A 163 33.29 6.83 -3.30
CA GLY A 163 33.13 6.27 -1.95
C GLY A 163 31.87 6.68 -1.20
N CYS A 164 31.57 5.95 -0.12
CA CYS A 164 30.47 6.28 0.80
C CYS A 164 30.88 7.46 1.69
N PRO A 165 30.16 8.60 1.66
CA PRO A 165 30.57 9.81 2.37
C PRO A 165 30.41 9.68 3.89
N VAL A 166 29.59 8.73 4.34
CA VAL A 166 29.20 8.55 5.74
C VAL A 166 29.80 7.30 6.38
N THR A 167 29.91 7.35 7.70
CA THR A 167 30.37 6.21 8.51
C THR A 167 29.41 5.01 8.39
N VAL A 168 29.96 3.84 8.08
CA VAL A 168 29.22 2.57 7.99
C VAL A 168 29.27 1.83 9.32
N ALA A 169 28.15 1.78 10.04
CA ALA A 169 27.99 0.90 11.19
C ALA A 169 27.56 -0.50 10.72
N PHE A 170 28.06 -1.56 11.35
CA PHE A 170 27.63 -2.94 11.09
C PHE A 170 26.99 -3.52 12.34
N ARG A 171 25.79 -4.11 12.19
CA ARG A 171 25.11 -4.85 13.25
C ARG A 171 24.94 -6.31 12.81
N GLN A 172 25.61 -7.20 13.52
CA GLN A 172 25.45 -8.64 13.34
C GLN A 172 24.10 -9.08 13.93
N THR A 173 23.30 -9.80 13.15
CA THR A 173 22.03 -10.38 13.61
C THR A 173 21.83 -11.75 12.97
N GLU A 174 21.38 -12.72 13.77
CA GLU A 174 20.98 -14.05 13.29
C GLU A 174 19.51 -14.07 12.82
N ASP A 175 18.69 -13.15 13.35
CA ASP A 175 17.28 -12.96 12.99
C ASP A 175 17.09 -11.70 12.13
N VAL A 176 17.20 -11.87 10.82
CA VAL A 176 16.89 -10.80 9.85
C VAL A 176 15.36 -10.58 9.73
N ASN A 177 14.56 -11.52 10.23
CA ASN A 177 13.12 -11.59 10.01
C ASN A 177 12.32 -10.93 11.14
N ASP A 178 11.48 -9.97 10.79
CA ASP A 178 10.34 -9.60 11.63
C ASP A 178 9.19 -10.56 11.26
N PRO A 179 8.79 -11.49 12.15
CA PRO A 179 7.76 -12.50 11.86
C PRO A 179 6.41 -11.90 11.48
N SER A 180 6.15 -10.63 11.83
CA SER A 180 4.92 -9.91 11.50
C SER A 180 4.85 -9.46 10.03
N SER A 181 5.97 -9.52 9.31
CA SER A 181 6.14 -8.94 7.97
C SER A 181 6.35 -9.96 6.85
N GLN A 182 6.03 -11.23 7.05
CA GLN A 182 6.17 -12.26 6.00
C GLN A 182 4.82 -12.89 5.63
N ALA A 183 4.51 -12.94 4.33
CA ALA A 183 3.28 -13.53 3.82
C ALA A 183 3.23 -15.05 4.04
N ALA A 184 2.01 -15.60 4.17
CA ALA A 184 1.78 -17.02 4.45
C ALA A 184 2.39 -17.98 3.39
N ASN A 185 2.61 -17.51 2.15
CA ASN A 185 3.08 -18.33 1.03
C ASN A 185 4.53 -18.06 0.58
N HIS A 186 5.37 -17.43 1.42
CA HIS A 186 6.77 -17.17 1.06
C HIS A 186 7.66 -18.42 1.31
N SER A 187 8.48 -18.83 0.34
CA SER A 187 9.36 -20.02 0.41
C SER A 187 10.47 -19.91 1.45
N GLY A 188 10.70 -18.72 2.01
CA GLY A 188 11.77 -18.49 2.99
C GLY A 188 13.09 -18.05 2.36
N GLU A 189 13.18 -18.05 1.03
CA GLU A 189 14.33 -17.48 0.31
C GLU A 189 14.10 -15.97 0.12
N GLU A 190 15.02 -15.17 0.63
CA GLU A 190 15.11 -13.75 0.35
C GLU A 190 15.57 -13.55 -1.10
N GLU A 191 14.62 -13.30 -2.01
CA GLU A 191 14.91 -12.98 -3.41
C GLU A 191 15.41 -11.53 -3.53
N GLY A 192 16.72 -11.36 -3.32
CA GLY A 192 17.44 -10.11 -3.59
C GLY A 192 17.84 -9.97 -5.07
N THR A 193 18.28 -8.77 -5.46
CA THR A 193 18.86 -8.57 -6.78
C THR A 193 20.28 -9.17 -6.84
N ALA A 194 20.52 -10.12 -7.73
CA ALA A 194 21.87 -10.67 -7.97
C ALA A 194 22.85 -9.60 -8.51
N ASP A 195 22.33 -8.68 -9.34
CA ASP A 195 23.07 -7.61 -10.00
C ASP A 195 22.33 -6.27 -9.91
N GLY A 196 23.09 -5.15 -10.01
CA GLY A 196 22.56 -3.79 -9.96
C GLY A 196 22.53 -3.17 -8.55
N ARG A 197 21.93 -1.96 -8.46
CA ARG A 197 21.80 -1.20 -7.19
C ARG A 197 20.97 -2.00 -6.18
N CYS A 198 21.37 -2.01 -4.91
CA CYS A 198 20.58 -2.64 -3.85
C CYS A 198 19.30 -1.83 -3.58
N ALA A 199 18.16 -2.51 -3.50
CA ALA A 199 16.92 -1.89 -3.04
C ALA A 199 17.10 -1.43 -1.57
N LEU A 200 16.72 -0.19 -1.29
CA LEU A 200 16.87 0.41 0.03
C LEU A 200 15.56 0.36 0.80
N VAL A 201 15.61 0.02 2.08
CA VAL A 201 14.54 0.34 3.03
C VAL A 201 14.98 1.57 3.81
N ILE A 202 14.40 2.71 3.48
CA ILE A 202 14.65 3.96 4.21
C ILE A 202 13.62 4.04 5.33
N GLN A 203 14.07 3.80 6.57
CA GLN A 203 13.26 3.98 7.76
C GLN A 203 13.50 5.40 8.29
N GLY A 204 12.44 6.20 8.46
CA GLY A 204 12.56 7.40 9.30
C GLY A 204 12.85 6.96 10.74
N LEU A 205 13.75 7.66 11.43
CA LEU A 205 14.06 7.36 12.84
C LEU A 205 12.80 7.46 13.71
N VAL A 206 12.31 6.30 14.16
CA VAL A 206 12.12 6.04 15.59
C VAL A 206 13.24 5.05 15.94
N GLY A 207 14.11 5.42 16.89
CA GLY A 207 15.38 4.74 17.15
C GLY A 207 15.28 3.21 17.32
N GLY A 208 16.33 2.51 16.86
CA GLY A 208 16.44 1.06 16.87
C GLY A 208 16.73 0.39 18.23
N ASP A 209 16.66 1.13 19.33
CA ASP A 209 16.86 0.58 20.70
C ASP A 209 15.55 0.25 21.42
N PHE A 210 14.41 0.39 20.72
CA PHE A 210 13.08 0.36 21.33
C PHE A 210 12.19 -0.81 20.91
N GLY A 211 12.66 -1.70 20.02
CA GLY A 211 11.85 -2.80 19.49
C GLY A 211 11.29 -3.77 20.55
N ASN A 212 11.89 -3.82 21.74
CA ASN A 212 11.49 -4.69 22.85
C ASN A 212 11.09 -3.94 24.14
N LYS A 213 10.87 -2.62 24.09
CA LYS A 213 10.56 -1.81 25.29
C LYS A 213 9.15 -1.23 25.21
N SER A 214 8.44 -1.24 26.34
CA SER A 214 7.12 -0.61 26.46
C SER A 214 7.24 0.92 26.33
N TRP A 215 6.14 1.57 25.94
CA TRP A 215 6.07 3.04 25.81
C TRP A 215 6.50 3.81 27.08
N GLU A 216 6.27 3.23 28.25
CA GLU A 216 6.63 3.81 29.54
C GLU A 216 8.15 3.74 29.79
N GLU A 217 8.80 2.65 29.37
CA GLU A 217 10.26 2.53 29.41
C GLU A 217 10.94 3.46 28.42
N MET A 218 10.35 3.66 27.23
CA MET A 218 10.84 4.59 26.21
C MET A 218 10.83 6.05 26.70
N THR A 219 9.74 6.44 27.35
CA THR A 219 9.57 7.79 27.92
C THR A 219 10.55 8.04 29.06
N THR A 220 10.78 7.03 29.91
CA THR A 220 11.71 7.11 31.05
C THR A 220 13.15 7.28 30.59
N ILE A 221 13.60 6.51 29.59
CA ILE A 221 14.95 6.62 29.01
C ILE A 221 15.16 7.99 28.36
N ALA A 222 14.16 8.52 27.65
CA ALA A 222 14.23 9.84 27.03
C ALA A 222 14.34 10.98 28.07
N VAL A 223 13.58 10.89 29.17
CA VAL A 223 13.61 11.86 30.28
C VAL A 223 14.93 11.78 31.06
N GLU A 224 15.44 10.58 31.35
CA GLU A 224 16.73 10.37 32.01
C GLU A 224 17.91 10.85 31.15
N HIS A 225 17.83 10.65 29.83
CA HIS A 225 18.84 11.14 28.90
C HIS A 225 18.89 12.67 28.85
N LEU A 226 17.73 13.34 28.81
CA LEU A 226 17.58 14.80 28.91
C LEU A 226 18.07 15.35 30.27
N ALA A 227 17.79 14.66 31.37
CA ALA A 227 18.20 15.07 32.71
C ALA A 227 19.71 14.87 32.99
N SER A 228 20.34 13.88 32.33
CA SER A 228 21.75 13.53 32.54
C SER A 228 22.78 14.45 31.85
N GLY A 229 22.32 15.44 31.06
CA GLY A 229 23.19 16.37 30.34
C GLY A 229 24.10 15.72 29.28
N LYS A 230 23.92 14.41 29.01
CA LYS A 230 24.64 13.68 27.97
C LYS A 230 24.07 14.08 26.62
N GLY A 231 24.73 15.02 25.94
CA GLY A 231 24.58 15.35 24.53
C GLY A 231 23.17 15.11 23.97
N SER A 232 22.24 16.01 24.28
CA SER A 232 21.00 16.07 23.50
C SER A 232 21.37 16.34 22.05
N MET A 233 20.73 15.63 21.11
CA MET A 233 20.84 15.91 19.69
C MET A 233 20.21 17.27 19.43
N ALA A 234 20.99 18.34 19.59
CA ALA A 234 20.57 19.69 19.31
C ALA A 234 20.42 19.81 17.79
N VAL A 235 19.17 19.82 17.34
CA VAL A 235 18.82 20.22 15.98
C VAL A 235 18.82 21.73 16.02
N SER A 236 19.86 22.37 15.50
CA SER A 236 19.75 23.77 15.14
C SER A 236 18.52 23.93 14.20
N HIS A 237 17.80 25.06 14.18
CA HIS A 237 16.76 25.42 13.19
C HIS A 237 16.86 26.91 12.83
N HIS A 238 16.50 27.31 11.60
CA HIS A 238 16.32 28.74 11.32
C HIS A 238 15.21 29.22 12.26
N GLU A 239 15.20 30.48 12.66
CA GLU A 239 14.17 31.02 13.57
C GLU A 239 12.74 30.76 13.04
N HIS A 240 12.59 30.57 11.72
CA HIS A 240 11.31 30.40 11.04
C HIS A 240 11.34 29.22 10.05
N PRO A 241 10.36 28.30 10.09
CA PRO A 241 10.24 27.20 9.14
C PRO A 241 9.83 27.69 7.74
N GLN A 242 10.26 26.99 6.68
CA GLN A 242 9.71 27.19 5.33
C GLN A 242 8.24 26.80 5.32
N SER A 243 7.39 27.65 4.76
CA SER A 243 5.97 27.36 4.67
C SER A 243 5.75 26.17 3.74
N ILE A 244 5.06 25.15 4.23
CA ILE A 244 4.48 24.06 3.41
C ILE A 244 3.18 24.51 2.71
N TYR A 245 2.72 25.73 2.98
CA TYR A 245 1.53 26.32 2.40
C TYR A 245 1.94 27.41 1.42
N ASN A 246 1.32 27.42 0.23
CA ASN A 246 1.51 28.47 -0.77
C ASN A 246 3.00 28.69 -1.12
N ASN A 247 3.76 27.60 -1.24
CA ASN A 247 5.19 27.63 -1.57
C ASN A 247 5.47 26.80 -2.84
N PRO A 248 5.28 27.39 -4.04
CA PRO A 248 5.54 26.72 -5.31
C PRO A 248 6.97 26.21 -5.47
N GLY A 249 7.93 26.90 -4.86
CA GLY A 249 9.35 26.56 -4.94
C GLY A 249 9.79 25.42 -4.03
N MET A 250 8.95 24.96 -3.10
CA MET A 250 9.33 23.92 -2.15
C MET A 250 9.72 22.61 -2.85
N TYR A 251 8.86 22.10 -3.74
CA TYR A 251 9.10 20.82 -4.42
C TYR A 251 10.26 20.90 -5.43
N PRO A 252 10.35 21.95 -6.26
CA PRO A 252 11.46 22.08 -7.19
C PRO A 252 12.84 22.21 -6.53
N GLN A 253 12.92 22.88 -5.38
CA GLN A 253 14.18 22.96 -4.63
C GLN A 253 14.52 21.67 -3.86
N MET A 254 13.50 20.87 -3.55
CA MET A 254 13.63 19.60 -2.83
C MET A 254 13.98 18.43 -3.74
N PHE A 255 13.46 18.46 -4.98
CA PHE A 255 13.68 17.44 -5.99
C PHE A 255 14.11 18.08 -7.32
N PRO A 256 15.27 18.75 -7.39
CA PRO A 256 15.72 19.42 -8.61
C PRO A 256 15.86 18.46 -9.80
N TRP A 257 16.07 17.17 -9.57
CA TRP A 257 16.09 16.15 -10.63
C TRP A 257 14.70 15.74 -11.16
N LEU A 258 13.61 16.05 -10.43
CA LEU A 258 12.22 15.89 -10.89
C LEU A 258 11.63 17.19 -11.43
N PHE A 259 12.25 18.33 -11.10
CA PHE A 259 11.87 19.66 -11.56
C PHE A 259 13.08 20.44 -12.09
N PRO A 260 13.70 20.01 -13.21
CA PRO A 260 14.97 20.54 -13.68
C PRO A 260 14.99 22.06 -13.83
N PHE A 261 13.89 22.65 -14.29
CA PHE A 261 13.78 24.08 -14.59
C PHE A 261 13.15 24.92 -13.46
N GLY A 262 12.86 24.33 -12.30
CA GLY A 262 12.21 25.04 -11.20
C GLY A 262 10.69 25.22 -11.37
N LYS A 263 10.10 24.71 -12.45
CA LYS A 263 8.66 24.84 -12.76
C LYS A 263 7.86 23.62 -12.37
N GLY A 264 6.52 23.71 -12.34
CA GLY A 264 5.64 22.55 -12.07
C GLY A 264 5.43 22.20 -10.59
N GLY A 265 5.87 23.05 -9.65
CA GLY A 265 5.66 22.83 -8.22
C GLY A 265 4.19 22.88 -7.77
N VAL A 266 3.89 22.32 -6.58
CA VAL A 266 2.53 22.36 -5.99
C VAL A 266 2.17 23.75 -5.48
N ASP A 267 0.87 24.01 -5.27
CA ASP A 267 0.35 25.27 -4.70
C ASP A 267 0.69 26.54 -5.52
N GLN A 268 0.86 26.42 -6.84
CA GLN A 268 0.94 27.55 -7.76
C GLN A 268 -0.34 28.40 -7.74
N LEU A 269 -0.19 29.71 -7.92
CA LEU A 269 -1.32 30.65 -7.92
C LEU A 269 -2.24 30.42 -9.12
N GLU A 270 -1.65 30.04 -10.25
CA GLU A 270 -2.30 29.67 -11.51
C GLU A 270 -3.26 28.48 -11.34
N HIS A 271 -3.02 27.63 -10.34
CA HIS A 271 -3.86 26.49 -10.01
C HIS A 271 -5.03 26.84 -9.09
N TYR A 272 -5.11 28.07 -8.55
CA TYR A 272 -6.19 28.45 -7.65
C TYR A 272 -7.57 28.26 -8.30
N LYS A 273 -8.45 27.50 -7.64
CA LYS A 273 -9.78 27.05 -8.14
C LYS A 273 -9.75 26.17 -9.41
N LEU A 274 -8.58 25.95 -10.02
CA LEU A 274 -8.42 25.10 -11.20
C LEU A 274 -8.00 23.68 -10.82
N ILE A 275 -6.94 23.54 -10.01
CA ILE A 275 -6.36 22.25 -9.61
C ILE A 275 -6.10 22.26 -8.10
N SER A 276 -6.63 21.28 -7.36
CA SER A 276 -6.31 21.12 -5.94
C SER A 276 -4.89 20.55 -5.76
N SER A 277 -4.27 20.82 -4.61
CA SER A 277 -2.94 20.26 -4.27
C SER A 277 -2.92 18.73 -4.37
N ALA A 278 -3.97 18.05 -3.89
CA ALA A 278 -4.13 16.61 -4.00
C ALA A 278 -4.23 16.12 -5.45
N THR A 279 -5.02 16.81 -6.29
CA THR A 279 -5.14 16.50 -7.72
C THR A 279 -3.83 16.70 -8.46
N HIS A 280 -3.07 17.75 -8.13
CA HIS A 280 -1.76 18.00 -8.74
C HIS A 280 -0.73 16.93 -8.34
N LYS A 281 -0.65 16.56 -7.06
CA LYS A 281 0.19 15.42 -6.58
C LYS A 281 -0.18 14.11 -7.28
N LYS A 282 -1.48 13.83 -7.45
CA LYS A 282 -1.96 12.67 -8.21
C LYS A 282 -1.52 12.75 -9.68
N TRP A 283 -1.59 13.92 -10.30
CA TRP A 283 -1.11 14.12 -11.68
C TRP A 283 0.39 13.85 -11.80
N MET A 284 1.23 14.35 -10.89
CA MET A 284 2.67 14.06 -10.87
C MET A 284 2.94 12.55 -10.72
N LEU A 285 2.24 11.89 -9.79
CA LEU A 285 2.31 10.43 -9.66
C LEU A 285 1.78 9.69 -10.89
N MET A 286 1.01 10.31 -11.77
CA MET A 286 0.49 9.69 -13.00
C MET A 286 1.17 10.25 -14.25
N TYR A 287 2.26 10.99 -14.10
CA TYR A 287 3.00 11.58 -15.21
C TYR A 287 3.58 10.47 -16.10
N TRP A 288 3.64 10.74 -17.41
CA TRP A 288 3.73 9.70 -18.45
C TRP A 288 5.04 8.90 -18.41
N ASP A 289 6.16 9.53 -18.07
CA ASP A 289 7.50 8.93 -17.99
C ASP A 289 7.78 8.19 -16.66
N LYS A 290 6.83 8.27 -15.72
CA LYS A 290 6.80 7.60 -14.41
C LYS A 290 7.92 8.01 -13.44
N TRP A 291 8.78 8.97 -13.74
CA TRP A 291 9.92 9.35 -12.87
C TRP A 291 9.53 9.75 -11.44
N PHE A 292 8.39 10.43 -11.25
CA PHE A 292 7.85 10.74 -9.92
C PHE A 292 7.43 9.49 -9.13
N GLN A 293 6.94 8.46 -9.83
CA GLN A 293 6.58 7.17 -9.23
C GLN A 293 7.82 6.37 -8.82
N MET A 294 8.87 6.48 -9.64
CA MET A 294 10.13 5.76 -9.49
C MET A 294 11.07 6.43 -8.47
N ASP A 295 10.84 7.70 -8.13
CA ASP A 295 11.60 8.34 -7.07
C ASP A 295 11.16 7.81 -5.69
N PRO A 296 12.08 7.25 -4.89
CA PRO A 296 11.72 6.63 -3.63
C PRO A 296 11.26 7.62 -2.55
N HIS A 297 11.43 8.93 -2.71
CA HIS A 297 11.06 9.92 -1.69
C HIS A 297 9.83 10.73 -2.06
N PHE A 298 9.61 10.96 -3.35
CA PHE A 298 8.52 11.80 -3.81
C PHE A 298 7.13 11.33 -3.29
N PRO A 299 6.73 10.04 -3.40
CA PRO A 299 5.42 9.59 -2.92
C PRO A 299 5.21 9.80 -1.42
N ILE A 300 6.24 9.51 -0.60
CA ILE A 300 6.15 9.65 0.86
C ILE A 300 6.08 11.11 1.28
N ILE A 301 6.85 11.99 0.64
CA ILE A 301 6.81 13.43 0.93
C ILE A 301 5.48 14.03 0.46
N ALA A 302 4.98 13.63 -0.71
CA ALA A 302 3.66 14.03 -1.20
C ALA A 302 2.51 13.61 -0.26
N LEU A 303 2.54 12.36 0.21
CA LEU A 303 1.56 11.82 1.15
C LEU A 303 1.62 12.55 2.50
N ASN A 304 2.81 12.69 3.08
CA ASN A 304 2.95 13.35 4.37
C ASN A 304 2.53 14.82 4.32
N HIS A 305 2.92 15.53 3.26
CA HIS A 305 2.47 16.91 3.06
C HIS A 305 0.93 16.99 3.02
N GLU A 306 0.25 16.03 2.40
CA GLU A 306 -1.21 15.96 2.39
C GLU A 306 -1.80 15.66 3.77
N GLN A 307 -1.21 14.72 4.53
CA GLN A 307 -1.65 14.37 5.88
C GLN A 307 -1.47 15.54 6.85
N ILE A 308 -0.35 16.26 6.81
CA ILE A 308 -0.11 17.45 7.64
C ILE A 308 -1.15 18.52 7.32
N LYS A 309 -1.35 18.84 6.04
CA LYS A 309 -2.36 19.84 5.62
C LYS A 309 -3.76 19.45 6.07
N SER A 310 -4.12 18.18 5.95
CA SER A 310 -5.42 17.68 6.39
C SER A 310 -5.59 17.79 7.91
N SER A 311 -4.55 17.40 8.67
CA SER A 311 -4.52 17.47 10.13
C SER A 311 -4.64 18.90 10.64
N VAL A 312 -3.83 19.82 10.10
CA VAL A 312 -3.82 21.24 10.48
C VAL A 312 -5.13 21.90 10.11
N THR A 313 -5.68 21.62 8.93
CA THR A 313 -7.00 22.13 8.51
C THR A 313 -8.10 21.65 9.47
N GLY A 314 -8.09 20.35 9.82
CA GLY A 314 -8.99 19.78 10.80
C GLY A 314 -8.90 20.47 12.15
N GLY A 315 -7.67 20.62 12.67
CA GLY A 315 -7.42 21.35 13.92
C GLY A 315 -7.89 22.80 13.87
N TYR A 316 -7.60 23.53 12.80
CA TYR A 316 -8.03 24.91 12.61
C TYR A 316 -9.56 25.06 12.60
N LEU A 317 -10.28 24.16 11.93
CA LEU A 317 -11.75 24.20 11.88
C LEU A 317 -12.40 23.84 13.22
N LEU A 318 -11.76 22.97 14.01
CA LEU A 318 -12.22 22.55 15.33
C LEU A 318 -11.96 23.62 16.39
N VAL A 319 -10.77 24.22 16.39
CA VAL A 319 -10.39 25.27 17.33
C VAL A 319 -10.80 26.62 16.78
N LYS A 320 -12.11 26.89 16.77
CA LYS A 320 -12.60 28.26 16.51
C LYS A 320 -11.94 29.22 17.51
N LYS A 321 -11.66 30.46 17.09
CA LYS A 321 -10.97 31.48 17.91
C LYS A 321 -11.52 31.63 19.34
N ASN A 322 -12.81 31.35 19.54
CA ASN A 322 -13.48 31.45 20.84
C ASN A 322 -13.19 30.28 21.81
N ASP A 323 -12.80 29.10 21.30
CA ASP A 323 -12.53 27.90 22.11
C ASP A 323 -11.05 27.66 22.38
N PHE A 324 -10.16 28.40 21.69
CA PHE A 324 -8.69 28.25 21.82
C PHE A 324 -8.22 28.41 23.27
N THR A 325 -8.67 29.46 23.96
CA THR A 325 -8.29 29.72 25.37
C THR A 325 -8.72 28.57 26.28
N ASN A 326 -9.98 28.12 26.13
CA ASN A 326 -10.53 27.00 26.90
C ASN A 326 -9.81 25.66 26.66
N MET A 327 -9.24 25.47 25.46
CA MET A 327 -8.44 24.28 25.14
C MET A 327 -7.02 24.40 25.69
N SER A 328 -6.38 25.56 25.53
CA SER A 328 -5.03 25.82 26.03
C SER A 328 -4.96 25.71 27.56
N GLU A 329 -5.90 26.33 28.27
CA GLU A 329 -5.97 26.26 29.74
C GLU A 329 -6.18 24.82 30.23
N ARG A 330 -6.96 24.02 29.52
CA ARG A 330 -7.20 22.61 29.84
C ARG A 330 -5.98 21.74 29.61
N LEU A 331 -5.23 21.99 28.54
CA LEU A 331 -3.98 21.27 28.26
C LEU A 331 -2.90 21.62 29.29
N LEU A 332 -2.81 22.88 29.70
CA LEU A 332 -1.85 23.35 30.71
C LEU A 332 -2.24 22.93 32.13
N GLY A 333 -3.53 22.89 32.44
CA GLY A 333 -4.08 22.52 33.75
C GLY A 333 -4.28 21.01 33.96
N LEU A 334 -3.72 20.18 33.09
CA LEU A 334 -3.96 18.74 33.07
C LEU A 334 -3.12 18.04 34.14
N ASP A 335 -3.76 17.24 35.00
CA ASP A 335 -3.06 16.46 36.00
C ASP A 335 -2.38 15.23 35.36
N LEU A 336 -1.06 15.33 35.20
CA LEU A 336 -0.24 14.29 34.57
C LEU A 336 -0.23 12.98 35.37
N ALA A 337 -0.41 13.01 36.69
CA ALA A 337 -0.47 11.81 37.51
C ALA A 337 -1.78 11.05 37.25
N VAL A 338 -2.90 11.78 37.18
CA VAL A 338 -4.20 11.21 36.82
C VAL A 338 -4.20 10.65 35.40
N LEU A 339 -3.58 11.36 34.44
CA LEU A 339 -3.45 10.86 33.07
C LEU A 339 -2.63 9.57 33.00
N THR A 340 -1.54 9.49 33.77
CA THR A 340 -0.68 8.30 33.83
C THR A 340 -1.41 7.11 34.45
N ASP A 341 -2.15 7.32 35.54
CA ASP A 341 -3.00 6.29 36.15
C ASP A 341 -4.06 5.80 35.16
N LEU A 342 -4.78 6.71 34.50
CA LEU A 342 -5.78 6.38 33.49
C LEU A 342 -5.17 5.57 32.34
N SER A 343 -3.98 5.95 31.86
CA SER A 343 -3.25 5.19 30.83
C SER A 343 -3.00 3.74 31.27
N LYS A 344 -2.45 3.54 32.48
CA LYS A 344 -2.16 2.20 33.03
C LYS A 344 -3.42 1.35 33.23
N ARG A 345 -4.52 1.97 33.63
CA ARG A 345 -5.82 1.29 33.81
C ARG A 345 -6.44 0.91 32.48
N LEU A 346 -6.41 1.81 31.50
CA LEU A 346 -6.89 1.54 30.14
C LEU A 346 -6.06 0.44 29.44
N GLN A 347 -4.74 0.41 29.64
CA GLN A 347 -3.87 -0.67 29.13
C GLN A 347 -4.26 -2.04 29.70
N ARG A 348 -4.72 -2.09 30.96
CA ARG A 348 -5.26 -3.30 31.61
C ARG A 348 -6.69 -3.65 31.18
N GLY A 349 -7.31 -2.84 30.31
CA GLY A 349 -8.69 -3.04 29.84
C GLY A 349 -9.77 -2.60 30.83
N GLU A 350 -9.41 -1.85 31.87
CA GLU A 350 -10.37 -1.38 32.87
C GLU A 350 -11.30 -0.29 32.31
N ARG A 351 -12.61 -0.37 32.63
CA ARG A 351 -13.58 0.68 32.33
C ARG A 351 -13.71 1.66 33.50
N VAL A 352 -13.59 2.96 33.21
CA VAL A 352 -13.77 4.04 34.20
C VAL A 352 -15.16 4.64 34.05
N GLU A 353 -16.11 4.09 34.82
CA GLU A 353 -17.54 4.51 34.79
C GLU A 353 -17.81 5.74 35.65
N LYS A 354 -17.28 5.77 36.88
CA LYS A 354 -17.35 6.94 37.78
C LYS A 354 -16.08 7.76 37.65
N ARG A 355 -16.21 8.97 37.12
CA ARG A 355 -15.07 9.85 36.78
C ARG A 355 -15.00 11.03 37.72
N THR A 356 -13.83 11.31 38.26
CA THR A 356 -13.54 12.58 38.94
C THR A 356 -13.48 13.72 37.91
N LYS A 357 -13.50 14.97 38.38
CA LYS A 357 -13.33 16.14 37.51
C LYS A 357 -12.02 16.07 36.71
N ALA A 358 -10.91 15.76 37.37
CA ALA A 358 -9.60 15.60 36.73
C ALA A 358 -9.58 14.48 35.67
N GLN A 359 -10.26 13.35 35.94
CA GLN A 359 -10.40 12.29 34.95
C GLN A 359 -11.26 12.72 33.75
N ASN A 360 -12.36 13.45 33.99
CA ASN A 360 -13.18 14.01 32.91
C ASN A 360 -12.39 15.00 32.03
N ASP A 361 -11.53 15.81 32.63
CA ASP A 361 -10.65 16.71 31.89
C ASP A 361 -9.66 15.95 30.99
N CYS A 362 -9.07 14.85 31.49
CA CYS A 362 -8.24 13.95 30.68
C CYS A 362 -9.02 13.30 29.53
N PHE A 363 -10.23 12.80 29.78
CA PHE A 363 -11.08 12.21 28.74
C PHE A 363 -11.52 13.23 27.69
N ARG A 364 -11.74 14.48 28.10
CA ARG A 364 -12.09 15.57 27.18
C ARG A 364 -10.93 15.91 26.24
N VAL A 365 -9.69 15.92 26.73
CA VAL A 365 -8.52 16.09 25.86
C VAL A 365 -8.35 14.92 24.90
N MET A 366 -8.56 13.68 25.36
CA MET A 366 -8.56 12.53 24.43
C MET A 366 -9.63 12.65 23.35
N HIS A 367 -10.82 13.17 23.70
CA HIS A 367 -11.88 13.45 22.73
C HIS A 367 -11.47 14.55 21.73
N ASP A 368 -10.85 15.64 22.18
CA ASP A 368 -10.35 16.69 21.29
C ASP A 368 -9.28 16.15 20.32
N LEU A 369 -8.37 15.30 20.80
CA LEU A 369 -7.38 14.61 19.98
C LEU A 369 -8.02 13.65 18.98
N ASP A 370 -9.08 12.92 19.37
CA ASP A 370 -9.86 12.06 18.48
C ASP A 370 -10.48 12.89 17.34
N LEU A 371 -11.03 14.08 17.63
CA LEU A 371 -11.61 14.94 16.60
C LEU A 371 -10.58 15.36 15.54
N ILE A 372 -9.36 15.70 15.97
CA ILE A 372 -8.26 16.03 15.05
C ILE A 372 -7.80 14.78 14.29
N GLY A 373 -7.68 13.65 15.00
CA GLY A 373 -7.27 12.36 14.45
C GLY A 373 -8.16 11.86 13.31
N LYS A 374 -9.44 12.27 13.26
CA LYS A 374 -10.36 11.98 12.13
C LYS A 374 -9.80 12.43 10.77
N HIS A 375 -8.98 13.47 10.73
CA HIS A 375 -8.43 14.02 9.49
C HIS A 375 -7.14 13.32 9.03
N VAL A 376 -6.66 12.32 9.79
CA VAL A 376 -5.39 11.63 9.53
C VAL A 376 -5.68 10.18 9.12
N GLN A 377 -5.47 9.86 7.84
CA GLN A 377 -5.63 8.49 7.32
C GLN A 377 -4.80 7.49 8.13
N GLY A 378 -5.39 6.33 8.46
CA GLY A 378 -4.75 5.30 9.29
C GLY A 378 -4.80 5.55 10.82
N SER A 379 -5.30 6.71 11.27
CA SER A 379 -5.40 7.01 12.70
C SER A 379 -6.33 6.06 13.46
N ARG A 380 -6.14 5.98 14.78
CA ARG A 380 -7.04 5.23 15.67
C ARG A 380 -8.48 5.73 15.56
N THR A 381 -8.67 7.03 15.33
CA THR A 381 -10.00 7.63 15.19
C THR A 381 -10.66 7.19 13.89
N ILE A 382 -9.97 7.21 12.76
CA ILE A 382 -10.55 6.68 11.50
C ILE A 382 -10.88 5.20 11.64
N LYS A 383 -9.99 4.41 12.26
CA LYS A 383 -10.27 3.00 12.57
C LYS A 383 -11.55 2.83 13.42
N LYS A 384 -11.78 3.73 14.38
CA LYS A 384 -13.03 3.78 15.16
C LYS A 384 -14.23 4.17 14.30
N TYR A 385 -14.10 5.14 13.40
CA TYR A 385 -15.16 5.52 12.45
C TYR A 385 -15.51 4.38 11.50
N MET A 386 -14.53 3.73 10.87
CA MET A 386 -14.76 2.58 10.00
C MET A 386 -15.51 1.46 10.74
N ARG A 387 -15.12 1.19 11.99
CA ARG A 387 -15.86 0.25 12.84
C ARG A 387 -17.30 0.67 13.07
N ASN A 388 -17.54 1.95 13.36
CA ASN A 388 -18.88 2.46 13.56
C ASN A 388 -19.71 2.40 12.27
N GLU A 389 -19.11 2.67 11.10
CA GLU A 389 -19.78 2.50 9.79
C GLU A 389 -20.19 1.05 9.56
N ILE A 390 -19.31 0.09 9.84
CA ILE A 390 -19.64 -1.34 9.77
C ILE A 390 -20.78 -1.67 10.74
N TRP A 391 -20.74 -1.19 11.98
CA TRP A 391 -21.83 -1.39 12.95
C TRP A 391 -23.15 -0.77 12.47
N SER A 392 -23.11 0.43 11.90
CA SER A 392 -24.30 1.09 11.35
C SER A 392 -24.87 0.34 10.15
N LEU A 393 -24.03 -0.23 9.29
CA LEU A 393 -24.47 -1.09 8.19
C LEU A 393 -25.09 -2.39 8.71
N ILE A 394 -24.51 -2.99 9.75
CA ILE A 394 -25.08 -4.19 10.39
C ILE A 394 -26.43 -3.89 11.03
N GLU A 395 -26.56 -2.74 11.71
CA GLU A 395 -27.83 -2.32 12.32
C GLU A 395 -28.91 -2.06 11.26
N TYR A 396 -28.53 -1.45 10.14
CA TYR A 396 -29.49 -1.06 9.09
C TYR A 396 -29.87 -2.21 8.13
N LEU A 397 -28.90 -3.04 7.73
CA LEU A 397 -29.09 -4.10 6.74
C LEU A 397 -29.11 -5.51 7.34
N GLY A 398 -28.83 -5.66 8.63
CA GLY A 398 -28.62 -6.93 9.28
C GLY A 398 -27.21 -7.49 9.05
N ALA A 399 -27.03 -8.77 9.35
CA ALA A 399 -25.73 -9.43 9.21
C ALA A 399 -25.27 -9.47 7.73
N PRO A 400 -23.97 -9.22 7.45
CA PRO A 400 -23.43 -9.41 6.11
C PRO A 400 -23.58 -10.85 5.65
N SER A 401 -23.71 -11.07 4.35
CA SER A 401 -23.92 -12.38 3.75
C SER A 401 -22.61 -13.09 3.43
N TRP A 402 -21.59 -12.36 2.97
CA TRP A 402 -20.31 -12.92 2.56
C TRP A 402 -19.12 -12.12 3.11
N PHE A 403 -18.05 -12.85 3.39
CA PHE A 403 -16.72 -12.32 3.61
C PHE A 403 -15.81 -12.77 2.47
N ILE A 404 -15.17 -11.81 1.80
CA ILE A 404 -14.34 -12.06 0.63
C ILE A 404 -12.97 -11.42 0.85
N THR A 405 -11.91 -12.17 0.60
CA THR A 405 -10.55 -11.64 0.59
C THR A 405 -9.80 -12.07 -0.65
N PHE A 406 -8.92 -11.20 -1.14
CA PHE A 406 -8.00 -11.55 -2.22
C PHE A 406 -6.77 -10.63 -2.23
N ALA A 407 -5.64 -11.20 -2.66
CA ALA A 407 -4.39 -10.49 -2.90
C ALA A 407 -3.97 -10.73 -4.36
N PRO A 408 -4.24 -9.79 -5.28
CA PRO A 408 -3.79 -9.89 -6.66
C PRO A 408 -2.27 -9.99 -6.70
N CYS A 409 -1.74 -10.91 -7.51
CA CYS A 409 -0.29 -11.13 -7.61
C CYS A 409 0.31 -10.13 -8.61
N ASP A 410 0.99 -9.11 -8.09
CA ASP A 410 1.57 -8.02 -8.87
C ASP A 410 2.63 -8.49 -9.89
N HIS A 411 3.64 -9.23 -9.45
CA HIS A 411 4.75 -9.69 -10.31
C HIS A 411 4.38 -10.74 -11.34
N LYS A 412 3.23 -11.39 -11.17
CA LYS A 412 2.68 -12.33 -12.14
C LYS A 412 1.64 -11.70 -13.06
N SER A 413 1.18 -10.47 -12.80
CA SER A 413 0.11 -9.87 -13.61
C SER A 413 0.67 -9.07 -14.80
N PRO A 414 0.29 -9.39 -16.06
CA PRO A 414 0.72 -8.60 -17.21
C PRO A 414 0.27 -7.14 -17.12
N VAL A 415 -0.87 -6.88 -16.47
CA VAL A 415 -1.40 -5.53 -16.26
C VAL A 415 -0.53 -4.73 -15.29
N CYS A 416 -0.06 -5.36 -14.21
CA CYS A 416 0.82 -4.70 -13.26
C CYS A 416 2.19 -4.44 -13.87
N ILE A 417 2.74 -5.40 -14.63
CA ILE A 417 3.99 -5.21 -15.37
C ILE A 417 3.86 -4.04 -16.35
N TYR A 418 2.79 -3.95 -17.12
CA TYR A 418 2.52 -2.80 -17.99
C TYR A 418 2.44 -1.47 -17.23
N TYR A 419 1.80 -1.44 -16.06
CA TYR A 419 1.79 -0.24 -15.22
C TYR A 419 3.18 0.14 -14.70
N ALA A 420 4.06 -0.83 -14.46
CA ALA A 420 5.42 -0.60 -13.98
C ALA A 420 6.44 -0.27 -15.09
N ASP A 421 6.26 -0.83 -16.30
CA ASP A 421 7.16 -0.66 -17.45
C ASP A 421 7.06 0.75 -18.07
N LYS A 422 7.80 1.09 -19.13
CA LYS A 422 7.69 2.37 -19.85
C LYS A 422 6.94 2.26 -21.18
N ASP A 423 6.47 1.07 -21.54
CA ASP A 423 5.72 0.83 -22.76
C ASP A 423 4.40 1.61 -22.80
N ILE A 424 4.13 2.22 -23.96
CA ILE A 424 2.88 2.94 -24.24
C ILE A 424 1.76 1.96 -24.62
N GLU A 425 2.11 0.88 -25.32
CA GLU A 425 1.16 -0.15 -25.75
C GLU A 425 1.07 -1.29 -24.75
N PHE A 426 -0.16 -1.62 -24.33
CA PHE A 426 -0.38 -2.80 -23.52
C PHE A 426 -0.23 -4.09 -24.36
N LYS A 427 0.71 -4.95 -23.96
CA LYS A 427 0.86 -6.31 -24.49
C LYS A 427 0.75 -7.28 -23.31
N PRO A 428 -0.14 -8.30 -23.37
CA PRO A 428 -0.32 -9.26 -22.28
C PRO A 428 0.81 -10.28 -22.28
N ARG A 429 2.04 -9.80 -22.08
CA ARG A 429 3.26 -10.60 -22.03
C ARG A 429 3.94 -10.37 -20.70
N ILE A 430 4.54 -11.43 -20.21
CA ILE A 430 5.32 -11.37 -19.00
C ILE A 430 6.80 -11.41 -19.38
N VAL A 431 7.57 -10.50 -18.78
CA VAL A 431 9.04 -10.40 -18.93
C VAL A 431 9.74 -11.48 -18.08
N PRO A 432 11.06 -11.72 -18.12
CA PRO A 432 11.72 -12.68 -17.23
C PRO A 432 11.60 -12.30 -15.74
N ASP A 433 11.58 -13.29 -14.83
CA ASP A 433 11.32 -13.09 -13.39
C ASP A 433 12.16 -11.99 -12.75
N ASP A 434 13.47 -11.96 -13.01
CA ASP A 434 14.37 -10.96 -12.44
C ASP A 434 14.03 -9.53 -12.87
N VAL A 435 13.52 -9.36 -14.09
CA VAL A 435 13.05 -8.08 -14.63
C VAL A 435 11.72 -7.68 -13.97
N ARG A 436 10.77 -8.63 -13.83
CA ARG A 436 9.46 -8.39 -13.19
C ARG A 436 9.63 -7.82 -11.78
N PHE A 437 10.49 -8.45 -10.98
CA PHE A 437 10.76 -8.02 -9.61
C PHE A 437 11.40 -6.64 -9.55
N LYS A 438 12.37 -6.36 -10.43
CA LYS A 438 12.99 -5.02 -10.53
C LYS A 438 11.98 -3.94 -10.90
N LEU A 439 11.08 -4.20 -11.85
CA LEU A 439 10.06 -3.24 -12.27
C LEU A 439 9.13 -2.88 -11.10
N ILE A 440 8.63 -3.87 -10.37
CA ILE A 440 7.68 -3.65 -9.28
C ILE A 440 8.36 -3.06 -8.05
N ALA A 441 9.54 -3.57 -7.67
CA ALA A 441 10.27 -3.06 -6.52
C ALA A 441 10.60 -1.57 -6.69
N ASN A 442 10.94 -1.14 -7.92
CA ASN A 442 11.25 0.25 -8.22
C ASN A 442 10.01 1.12 -8.46
N ASN A 443 8.83 0.53 -8.68
CA ASN A 443 7.57 1.26 -8.91
C ASN A 443 6.42 0.78 -8.00
N PRO A 444 6.45 1.12 -6.69
CA PRO A 444 5.35 0.75 -5.78
C PRO A 444 4.01 1.41 -6.14
N VAL A 445 4.03 2.55 -6.86
CA VAL A 445 2.83 3.23 -7.33
C VAL A 445 2.10 2.40 -8.39
N ALA A 446 2.84 1.72 -9.28
CA ALA A 446 2.26 0.80 -10.25
C ALA A 446 1.51 -0.36 -9.58
N GLY A 447 2.09 -0.95 -8.52
CA GLY A 447 1.45 -2.00 -7.72
C GLY A 447 0.14 -1.51 -7.07
N ALA A 448 0.16 -0.33 -6.46
CA ALA A 448 -1.04 0.28 -5.88
C ALA A 448 -2.12 0.58 -6.93
N ARG A 449 -1.72 1.07 -8.11
CA ARG A 449 -2.62 1.34 -9.23
C ARG A 449 -3.24 0.06 -9.80
N PHE A 450 -2.45 -1.01 -9.92
CA PHE A 450 -2.93 -2.32 -10.31
C PHE A 450 -3.97 -2.86 -9.32
N PHE A 451 -3.68 -2.79 -8.02
CA PHE A 451 -4.62 -3.21 -6.99
C PHE A 451 -5.93 -2.42 -7.05
N ASP A 452 -5.88 -1.09 -7.13
CA ASP A 452 -7.07 -0.24 -7.26
C ASP A 452 -7.90 -0.59 -8.52
N PHE A 453 -7.23 -0.84 -9.64
CA PHE A 453 -7.88 -1.29 -10.88
C PHE A 453 -8.61 -2.63 -10.68
N VAL A 454 -7.96 -3.62 -10.06
CA VAL A 454 -8.55 -4.94 -9.81
C VAL A 454 -9.74 -4.83 -8.85
N VAL A 455 -9.62 -4.08 -7.76
CA VAL A 455 -10.70 -3.90 -6.77
C VAL A 455 -11.91 -3.21 -7.40
N LYS A 456 -11.72 -2.13 -8.16
CA LYS A 456 -12.82 -1.44 -8.86
C LYS A 456 -13.49 -2.33 -9.89
N THR A 457 -12.69 -3.11 -10.63
CA THR A 457 -13.21 -4.06 -11.62
C THR A 457 -13.97 -5.19 -10.93
N PHE A 458 -13.50 -5.69 -9.80
CA PHE A 458 -14.21 -6.68 -8.98
C PHE A 458 -15.57 -6.15 -8.48
N ILE A 459 -15.60 -4.95 -7.90
CA ILE A 459 -16.83 -4.33 -7.39
C ILE A 459 -17.86 -4.15 -8.52
N ARG A 460 -17.45 -3.61 -9.67
CA ARG A 460 -18.35 -3.40 -10.80
C ARG A 460 -18.74 -4.72 -11.47
N CYS A 461 -17.76 -5.53 -11.87
CA CYS A 461 -17.99 -6.66 -12.76
C CYS A 461 -18.36 -7.96 -12.03
N VAL A 462 -17.85 -8.20 -10.83
CA VAL A 462 -18.15 -9.42 -10.06
C VAL A 462 -19.32 -9.18 -9.11
N LEU A 463 -19.34 -8.06 -8.37
CA LEU A 463 -20.45 -7.76 -7.46
C LEU A 463 -21.65 -7.11 -8.15
N GLY A 464 -21.51 -6.64 -9.40
CA GLY A 464 -22.60 -6.01 -10.16
C GLY A 464 -22.97 -4.61 -9.66
N VAL A 465 -22.10 -3.95 -8.89
CA VAL A 465 -22.40 -2.63 -8.32
C VAL A 465 -22.42 -1.57 -9.42
N GLY A 466 -23.57 -0.89 -9.54
CA GLY A 466 -23.79 0.13 -10.57
C GLY A 466 -24.11 -0.43 -11.95
N GLU A 467 -24.34 -1.74 -12.07
CA GLU A 467 -24.72 -2.44 -13.30
C GLU A 467 -26.17 -2.93 -13.22
N ASP A 468 -26.88 -2.99 -14.35
CA ASP A 468 -28.25 -3.51 -14.44
C ASP A 468 -28.28 -5.05 -14.54
N ARG A 469 -27.51 -5.70 -13.67
CA ARG A 469 -27.44 -7.17 -13.57
C ARG A 469 -27.02 -7.60 -12.18
N GLN A 470 -27.43 -8.81 -11.80
CA GLN A 470 -26.99 -9.42 -10.55
C GLN A 470 -25.49 -9.70 -10.56
N GLY A 471 -24.88 -9.58 -9.38
CA GLY A 471 -23.52 -10.01 -9.13
C GLY A 471 -23.39 -11.53 -9.00
N LEU A 472 -22.16 -12.01 -8.93
CA LEU A 472 -21.82 -13.43 -8.79
C LEU A 472 -22.44 -14.06 -7.53
N PHE A 473 -22.60 -13.28 -6.46
CA PHE A 473 -23.17 -13.72 -5.18
C PHE A 473 -24.65 -13.35 -5.02
N GLY A 474 -25.29 -12.84 -6.07
CA GLY A 474 -26.65 -12.29 -6.02
C GLY A 474 -26.69 -10.77 -6.21
N ASP A 475 -27.86 -10.18 -5.95
CA ASP A 475 -28.06 -8.74 -6.05
C ASP A 475 -27.41 -8.00 -4.87
N THR A 476 -26.43 -7.14 -5.14
CA THR A 476 -25.65 -6.46 -4.10
C THR A 476 -26.44 -5.30 -3.51
N ALA A 477 -26.73 -5.37 -2.21
CA ALA A 477 -27.35 -4.26 -1.47
C ALA A 477 -26.30 -3.27 -0.93
N ALA A 478 -25.21 -3.79 -0.38
CA ALA A 478 -24.09 -2.98 0.12
C ALA A 478 -22.79 -3.80 0.17
N TYR A 479 -21.66 -3.11 0.24
CA TYR A 479 -20.36 -3.71 0.51
C TYR A 479 -19.53 -2.77 1.38
N TYR A 480 -18.57 -3.34 2.13
CA TYR A 480 -17.60 -2.58 2.90
C TYR A 480 -16.23 -3.24 2.79
N GLY A 481 -15.25 -2.53 2.23
CA GLY A 481 -13.91 -3.05 1.97
C GLY A 481 -12.84 -2.32 2.78
N THR A 482 -11.94 -3.08 3.42
CA THR A 482 -10.73 -2.57 4.08
C THR A 482 -9.49 -3.16 3.42
N VAL A 483 -8.47 -2.33 3.24
CA VAL A 483 -7.21 -2.72 2.59
C VAL A 483 -6.13 -2.87 3.65
N GLU A 484 -5.43 -3.99 3.60
CA GLU A 484 -4.27 -4.30 4.44
C GLU A 484 -3.02 -4.47 3.58
N GLN A 485 -1.87 -4.07 4.11
CA GLN A 485 -0.58 -4.39 3.52
C GLN A 485 -0.07 -5.71 4.09
N GLN A 486 0.08 -6.74 3.25
CA GLN A 486 0.69 -8.00 3.65
C GLN A 486 2.22 -7.94 3.64
N GLY A 487 2.86 -8.97 4.19
CA GLY A 487 4.31 -9.02 4.40
C GLY A 487 5.20 -8.78 3.16
N ARG A 488 4.72 -9.12 1.95
CA ARG A 488 5.42 -8.82 0.69
C ARG A 488 5.23 -7.37 0.22
N LEU A 489 4.70 -6.50 1.07
CA LEU A 489 4.27 -5.14 0.74
C LEU A 489 3.14 -5.08 -0.30
N THR A 490 2.54 -6.22 -0.64
CA THR A 490 1.38 -6.34 -1.52
C THR A 490 0.11 -5.97 -0.78
N LEU A 491 -0.82 -5.32 -1.47
CA LEU A 491 -2.12 -4.94 -0.93
C LEU A 491 -3.09 -6.14 -0.95
N HIS A 492 -3.88 -6.26 0.11
CA HIS A 492 -4.84 -7.32 0.33
C HIS A 492 -6.19 -6.71 0.72
N LEU A 493 -7.25 -7.15 0.05
CA LEU A 493 -8.61 -6.68 0.34
C LEU A 493 -9.28 -7.62 1.34
N HIS A 494 -9.98 -7.03 2.32
CA HIS A 494 -10.99 -7.70 3.12
C HIS A 494 -12.33 -7.02 2.87
N LEU A 495 -13.34 -7.76 2.43
CA LEU A 495 -14.62 -7.20 2.01
C LEU A 495 -15.79 -7.94 2.66
N LEU A 496 -16.69 -7.17 3.27
CA LEU A 496 -18.02 -7.60 3.70
C LEU A 496 -19.03 -7.27 2.60
N LEU A 497 -19.94 -8.19 2.30
CA LEU A 497 -20.95 -8.06 1.26
C LEU A 497 -22.35 -8.37 1.82
N TRP A 498 -23.32 -7.51 1.51
CA TRP A 498 -24.73 -7.69 1.81
C TRP A 498 -25.51 -7.95 0.52
N ILE A 499 -26.26 -9.04 0.50
CA ILE A 499 -27.16 -9.38 -0.61
C ILE A 499 -28.57 -8.85 -0.30
N ARG A 500 -29.22 -8.27 -1.31
CA ARG A 500 -30.57 -7.71 -1.18
C ARG A 500 -31.54 -8.80 -0.76
N SER A 501 -32.38 -8.46 0.23
CA SER A 501 -33.41 -9.37 0.75
C SER A 501 -32.86 -10.70 1.29
N ALA A 502 -31.59 -10.72 1.73
CA ALA A 502 -31.06 -11.85 2.45
C ALA A 502 -31.80 -12.01 3.79
N LEU A 503 -32.20 -13.24 4.09
CA LEU A 503 -32.77 -13.60 5.39
C LEU A 503 -31.70 -13.49 6.48
N THR A 504 -32.14 -13.21 7.71
CA THR A 504 -31.25 -13.22 8.87
C THR A 504 -30.71 -14.64 9.12
N PRO A 505 -29.52 -14.80 9.75
CA PRO A 505 -29.01 -16.13 10.10
C PRO A 505 -29.98 -16.97 10.94
N GLN A 506 -30.82 -16.32 11.76
CA GLN A 506 -31.85 -17.01 12.53
C GLN A 506 -32.98 -17.53 11.63
N GLU A 507 -33.55 -16.69 10.76
CA GLU A 507 -34.60 -17.11 9.82
C GLU A 507 -34.09 -18.21 8.87
N ILE A 508 -32.84 -18.09 8.41
CA ILE A 508 -32.18 -19.13 7.59
C ILE A 508 -32.13 -20.44 8.37
N ARG A 509 -31.71 -20.41 9.64
CA ARG A 509 -31.65 -21.60 10.49
C ARG A 509 -33.04 -22.22 10.67
N GLU A 510 -34.06 -21.42 10.98
CA GLU A 510 -35.42 -21.91 11.17
C GLU A 510 -35.97 -22.58 9.91
N ARG A 511 -35.78 -21.97 8.73
CA ARG A 511 -36.22 -22.52 7.44
C ARG A 511 -35.42 -23.73 6.96
N ILE A 512 -34.13 -23.80 7.30
CA ILE A 512 -33.30 -24.98 7.01
C ILE A 512 -33.79 -26.21 7.79
N MET A 513 -34.35 -26.00 8.99
CA MET A 513 -34.86 -27.06 9.86
C MET A 513 -36.32 -27.44 9.55
N GLU A 514 -36.95 -26.82 8.55
CA GLU A 514 -38.33 -27.13 8.18
C GLU A 514 -38.47 -28.57 7.61
N PRO A 515 -39.59 -29.27 7.87
CA PRO A 515 -39.74 -30.68 7.50
C PRO A 515 -39.76 -30.96 5.98
N ASP A 516 -40.09 -29.96 5.15
CA ASP A 516 -40.18 -30.15 3.69
C ASP A 516 -38.80 -30.14 2.99
N GLY A 517 -37.78 -29.57 3.65
CA GLY A 517 -36.41 -29.44 3.18
C GLY A 517 -36.24 -28.68 1.85
N GLU A 518 -37.26 -27.98 1.33
CA GLU A 518 -37.18 -27.34 0.02
C GLU A 518 -36.25 -26.13 0.04
N PHE A 519 -36.38 -25.31 1.08
CA PHE A 519 -35.49 -24.19 1.34
C PHE A 519 -34.05 -24.68 1.59
N GLN A 520 -33.87 -25.74 2.39
CA GLN A 520 -32.57 -26.34 2.65
C GLN A 520 -31.87 -26.74 1.34
N LYS A 521 -32.55 -27.44 0.43
CA LYS A 521 -31.98 -27.87 -0.85
C LYS A 521 -31.55 -26.67 -1.70
N LYS A 522 -32.39 -25.64 -1.82
CA LYS A 522 -32.08 -24.42 -2.57
C LYS A 522 -30.91 -23.65 -1.95
N MET A 523 -30.85 -23.59 -0.62
CA MET A 523 -29.79 -22.92 0.11
C MET A 523 -28.45 -23.64 -0.06
N VAL A 524 -28.44 -24.98 0.06
CA VAL A 524 -27.24 -25.79 -0.23
C VAL A 524 -26.80 -25.59 -1.68
N GLN A 525 -27.72 -25.65 -2.65
CA GLN A 525 -27.40 -25.42 -4.06
C GLN A 525 -26.78 -24.03 -4.30
N TYR A 526 -27.34 -22.99 -3.70
CA TYR A 526 -26.80 -21.63 -3.79
C TYR A 526 -25.41 -21.53 -3.16
N LEU A 527 -25.24 -22.01 -1.93
CA LEU A 527 -23.95 -21.96 -1.23
C LEU A 527 -22.90 -22.78 -1.99
N GLU A 528 -23.19 -24.00 -2.42
CA GLU A 528 -22.27 -24.83 -3.22
C GLU A 528 -21.94 -24.21 -4.58
N SER A 529 -22.78 -23.32 -5.12
CA SER A 529 -22.45 -22.56 -6.35
C SER A 529 -21.47 -21.41 -6.09
N ALA A 530 -21.41 -20.89 -4.86
CA ALA A 530 -20.65 -19.71 -4.49
C ALA A 530 -19.40 -20.00 -3.61
N HIS A 531 -19.38 -21.16 -2.94
CA HIS A 531 -18.44 -21.55 -1.89
C HIS A 531 -17.95 -22.98 -2.17
N GLN A 532 -16.66 -23.15 -2.50
CA GLN A 532 -16.04 -24.45 -2.79
C GLN A 532 -14.77 -24.69 -1.99
N GLY A 533 -14.47 -25.97 -1.76
CA GLY A 533 -13.28 -26.44 -1.04
C GLY A 533 -12.69 -27.71 -1.63
N GLU A 534 -12.81 -27.88 -2.95
CA GLU A 534 -12.37 -29.02 -3.75
C GLU A 534 -11.94 -28.58 -5.14
N PHE A 535 -11.16 -29.40 -5.84
CA PHE A 535 -10.81 -29.16 -7.26
C PHE A 535 -11.95 -29.61 -8.19
N LYS A 536 -11.98 -29.08 -9.43
CA LYS A 536 -12.97 -29.43 -10.46
C LYS A 536 -12.75 -30.80 -11.08
N THR A 537 -11.49 -31.14 -11.36
CA THR A 537 -11.14 -32.23 -12.29
C THR A 537 -10.64 -33.51 -11.61
N GLY A 538 -10.33 -33.47 -10.31
CA GLY A 538 -9.83 -34.63 -9.57
C GLY A 538 -9.37 -34.29 -8.16
N SER A 539 -8.62 -35.17 -7.52
CA SER A 539 -8.00 -34.89 -6.21
C SER A 539 -6.78 -33.98 -6.36
N VAL A 540 -6.30 -33.39 -5.25
CA VAL A 540 -5.05 -32.62 -5.22
C VAL A 540 -3.86 -33.38 -5.82
N LYS A 541 -3.80 -34.70 -5.65
CA LYS A 541 -2.74 -35.55 -6.21
C LYS A 541 -2.83 -35.64 -7.73
N ASP A 542 -4.04 -35.81 -8.26
CA ASP A 542 -4.28 -35.93 -9.69
C ASP A 542 -4.03 -34.59 -10.38
N VAL A 543 -4.54 -33.50 -9.81
CA VAL A 543 -4.34 -32.14 -10.32
C VAL A 543 -2.86 -31.76 -10.29
N THR A 544 -2.15 -31.99 -9.19
CA THR A 544 -0.71 -31.65 -9.10
C THR A 544 0.10 -32.43 -10.14
N LYS A 545 -0.23 -33.71 -10.36
CA LYS A 545 0.41 -34.53 -11.40
C LYS A 545 0.12 -34.02 -12.80
N ASP A 546 -1.14 -33.66 -13.08
CA ASP A 546 -1.54 -33.11 -14.38
C ASP A 546 -0.88 -31.75 -14.64
N VAL A 547 -0.88 -30.85 -13.67
CA VAL A 547 -0.20 -29.55 -13.74
C VAL A 547 1.29 -29.72 -13.99
N ALA A 548 1.97 -30.66 -13.32
CA ALA A 548 3.37 -30.95 -13.56
C ALA A 548 3.61 -31.49 -14.99
N ALA A 549 2.74 -32.38 -15.47
CA ALA A 549 2.82 -32.93 -16.83
C ALA A 549 2.53 -31.86 -17.91
N GLN A 550 1.59 -30.95 -17.67
CA GLN A 550 1.28 -29.83 -18.56
C GLN A 550 2.42 -28.81 -18.57
N SER A 551 2.97 -28.46 -17.41
CA SER A 551 4.08 -27.51 -17.27
C SER A 551 5.34 -27.95 -18.01
N ALA A 552 5.53 -29.25 -18.23
CA ALA A 552 6.64 -29.79 -18.99
C ALA A 552 6.45 -29.73 -20.52
N ARG A 553 5.25 -29.38 -21.01
CA ARG A 553 4.96 -29.36 -22.45
C ARG A 553 5.47 -28.07 -23.11
N PRO A 554 6.04 -28.15 -24.33
CA PRO A 554 6.33 -26.95 -25.12
C PRO A 554 5.06 -26.13 -25.37
N GLY A 555 5.11 -24.83 -25.09
CA GLY A 555 3.98 -23.91 -25.29
C GLY A 555 2.99 -23.80 -24.12
N TYR A 556 3.26 -24.45 -22.99
CA TYR A 556 2.53 -24.19 -21.76
C TYR A 556 2.84 -22.79 -21.23
N GLU A 557 1.80 -22.06 -20.80
CA GLU A 557 1.90 -20.79 -20.12
C GLU A 557 1.30 -20.93 -18.72
N ASP A 558 2.02 -20.49 -17.68
CA ASP A 558 1.50 -20.51 -16.31
C ASP A 558 0.22 -19.65 -16.26
N PRO A 559 -0.94 -20.22 -15.86
CA PRO A 559 -2.19 -19.48 -15.86
C PRO A 559 -2.24 -18.35 -14.82
N THR A 560 -1.33 -18.33 -13.85
CA THR A 560 -1.14 -17.21 -12.92
C THR A 560 -0.42 -16.03 -13.57
N GLU A 561 0.18 -16.24 -14.75
CA GLU A 561 0.94 -15.25 -15.53
C GLU A 561 0.19 -14.74 -16.78
N THR A 562 -1.04 -15.21 -17.00
CA THR A 562 -1.83 -14.89 -18.20
C THR A 562 -3.16 -14.21 -17.86
N LEU A 563 -3.77 -13.58 -18.87
CA LEU A 563 -5.11 -13.03 -18.72
C LEU A 563 -6.18 -14.11 -18.92
N ALA A 564 -7.32 -13.94 -18.25
CA ALA A 564 -8.48 -14.80 -18.45
C ALA A 564 -8.99 -14.74 -19.90
N SER A 565 -9.18 -15.92 -20.51
CA SER A 565 -9.76 -16.03 -21.85
C SER A 565 -11.24 -15.64 -21.82
N ARG A 566 -11.73 -15.03 -22.90
CA ARG A 566 -13.13 -14.63 -23.01
C ARG A 566 -14.04 -15.85 -23.06
N PRO A 567 -15.20 -15.83 -22.39
CA PRO A 567 -16.18 -16.90 -22.46
C PRO A 567 -16.67 -17.11 -23.89
N LYS A 568 -16.93 -18.38 -24.22
CA LYS A 568 -17.63 -18.79 -25.44
C LYS A 568 -19.09 -19.06 -25.08
N TYR A 569 -20.00 -18.61 -25.93
CA TYR A 569 -21.45 -18.76 -25.72
C TYR A 569 -21.99 -19.81 -26.68
N GLY A 570 -23.02 -20.55 -26.24
CA GLY A 570 -23.68 -21.55 -27.06
C GLY A 570 -24.57 -20.91 -28.14
N CYS A 571 -25.10 -21.73 -29.04
CA CYS A 571 -25.94 -21.27 -30.16
C CYS A 571 -27.33 -20.73 -29.75
N GLY A 572 -27.68 -20.75 -28.46
CA GLY A 572 -28.97 -20.29 -27.93
C GLY A 572 -30.12 -21.30 -28.02
N LEU A 573 -29.86 -22.53 -28.47
CA LEU A 573 -30.85 -23.61 -28.52
C LEU A 573 -30.73 -24.52 -27.28
N ASP A 574 -31.87 -24.89 -26.69
CA ASP A 574 -31.93 -25.73 -25.47
C ASP A 574 -31.38 -27.15 -25.66
N ARG A 575 -31.47 -27.69 -26.88
CA ARG A 575 -30.87 -28.97 -27.26
C ARG A 575 -30.25 -28.82 -28.63
N CYS A 576 -28.95 -29.10 -28.72
CA CYS A 576 -28.19 -28.93 -29.95
C CYS A 576 -27.17 -30.06 -30.06
N GLU A 577 -27.24 -30.86 -31.11
CA GLU A 577 -26.30 -31.95 -31.39
C GLU A 577 -25.41 -31.58 -32.59
N GLY A 578 -24.10 -31.78 -32.47
CA GLY A 578 -23.15 -31.58 -33.57
C GLY A 578 -22.85 -30.11 -33.95
N CYS A 579 -23.25 -29.14 -33.13
CA CYS A 579 -22.97 -27.73 -33.40
C CYS A 579 -21.54 -27.35 -33.01
N GLU A 580 -20.82 -26.74 -33.94
CA GLU A 580 -19.46 -26.23 -33.71
C GLU A 580 -19.43 -25.17 -32.60
N VAL A 581 -20.41 -24.26 -32.53
CA VAL A 581 -20.48 -23.22 -31.50
C VAL A 581 -20.66 -23.81 -30.09
N CYS A 582 -21.53 -24.81 -29.94
CA CYS A 582 -21.68 -25.51 -28.66
C CYS A 582 -20.45 -26.34 -28.32
N THR A 583 -19.82 -26.96 -29.32
CA THR A 583 -18.56 -27.70 -29.14
C THR A 583 -17.44 -26.78 -28.65
N GLU A 584 -17.31 -25.58 -29.22
CA GLU A 584 -16.33 -24.58 -28.77
C GLU A 584 -16.64 -24.01 -27.38
N LYS A 585 -17.92 -23.88 -27.02
CA LYS A 585 -18.34 -23.58 -25.65
C LYS A 585 -17.89 -24.68 -24.69
N ASP A 586 -18.18 -25.94 -24.98
CA ASP A 586 -17.86 -27.07 -24.10
C ASP A 586 -16.34 -27.23 -23.94
N LYS A 587 -15.58 -27.08 -25.04
CA LYS A 587 -14.10 -27.04 -25.00
C LYS A 587 -13.59 -25.91 -24.12
N TRP A 588 -14.19 -24.72 -24.21
CA TRP A 588 -13.81 -23.59 -23.38
C TRP A 588 -14.14 -23.83 -21.90
N GLU A 589 -15.28 -24.42 -21.58
CA GLU A 589 -15.66 -24.76 -20.20
C GLU A 589 -14.70 -25.79 -19.59
N MET A 590 -14.37 -26.85 -20.33
CA MET A 590 -13.36 -27.84 -19.91
C MET A 590 -11.98 -27.20 -19.71
N HIS A 591 -11.59 -26.29 -20.60
CA HIS A 591 -10.33 -25.54 -20.48
C HIS A 591 -10.34 -24.63 -19.25
N LYS A 592 -11.43 -23.91 -19.01
CA LYS A 592 -11.62 -23.05 -17.83
C LYS A 592 -11.49 -23.84 -16.53
N ASP A 593 -12.10 -25.02 -16.45
CA ASP A 593 -12.04 -25.85 -15.25
C ASP A 593 -10.61 -26.37 -14.97
N ARG A 594 -9.90 -26.85 -16.00
CA ARG A 594 -8.48 -27.24 -15.87
C ARG A 594 -7.58 -26.07 -15.45
N VAL A 595 -7.78 -24.91 -16.07
CA VAL A 595 -7.02 -23.69 -15.75
C VAL A 595 -7.28 -23.23 -14.31
N THR A 596 -8.53 -23.32 -13.85
CA THR A 596 -8.88 -23.00 -12.46
C THR A 596 -8.15 -23.92 -11.48
N ASP A 597 -8.13 -25.23 -11.75
CA ASP A 597 -7.43 -26.20 -10.90
C ASP A 597 -5.91 -25.98 -10.86
N ASP A 598 -5.32 -25.62 -12.00
CA ASP A 598 -3.91 -25.23 -12.08
C ASP A 598 -3.60 -24.01 -11.19
N ILE A 599 -4.41 -22.94 -11.29
CA ILE A 599 -4.28 -21.75 -10.43
C ILE A 599 -4.43 -22.12 -8.94
N LEU A 600 -5.44 -22.92 -8.59
CA LEU A 600 -5.68 -23.36 -7.22
C LEU A 600 -4.46 -24.12 -6.66
N SER A 601 -3.90 -25.04 -7.45
CA SER A 601 -2.74 -25.84 -7.06
C SER A 601 -1.50 -24.98 -6.77
N ARG A 602 -1.36 -23.84 -7.46
CA ARG A 602 -0.24 -22.90 -7.32
C ARG A 602 -0.45 -21.89 -6.20
N SER A 603 -1.69 -21.41 -6.01
CA SER A 603 -1.96 -20.18 -5.25
C SER A 603 -2.77 -20.39 -3.97
N ASN A 604 -3.59 -21.44 -3.90
CA ASN A 604 -4.60 -21.62 -2.84
C ASN A 604 -4.33 -22.83 -1.93
N VAL A 605 -3.44 -23.76 -2.33
CA VAL A 605 -3.01 -24.88 -1.49
C VAL A 605 -2.03 -24.40 -0.42
N HIS A 606 -2.40 -24.59 0.84
CA HIS A 606 -1.55 -24.28 1.98
C HIS A 606 -0.40 -25.29 2.09
N LYS A 607 0.80 -24.79 2.36
CA LYS A 607 1.97 -25.60 2.69
C LYS A 607 2.50 -25.12 4.04
N CYS A 608 2.37 -25.96 5.07
CA CYS A 608 2.92 -25.66 6.39
C CYS A 608 4.44 -25.47 6.28
N GLY A 609 4.93 -24.34 6.78
CA GLY A 609 6.35 -24.04 6.90
C GLY A 609 6.70 -23.59 8.32
N SER A 610 7.96 -23.24 8.56
CA SER A 610 8.46 -22.75 9.87
C SER A 610 7.61 -21.61 10.46
N ARG A 611 7.01 -20.76 9.61
CA ARG A 611 6.12 -19.65 10.02
C ARG A 611 4.77 -20.07 10.60
N CYS A 612 4.35 -21.31 10.40
CA CYS A 612 3.06 -21.78 10.88
C CYS A 612 3.10 -22.13 12.38
N TYR A 613 4.29 -22.40 12.92
CA TYR A 613 4.53 -22.94 14.26
C TYR A 613 5.26 -21.95 15.20
N VAL A 614 5.17 -20.65 14.90
CA VAL A 614 5.78 -19.58 15.70
C VAL A 614 5.13 -19.53 17.10
N ASP A 615 5.90 -19.10 18.10
CA ASP A 615 5.49 -18.98 19.52
C ASP A 615 5.16 -20.31 20.22
N GLY A 616 5.85 -21.39 19.86
CA GLY A 616 5.66 -22.70 20.49
C GLY A 616 4.33 -23.38 20.16
N ARG A 617 3.63 -22.93 19.10
CA ARG A 617 2.39 -23.55 18.65
C ARG A 617 2.65 -24.94 18.09
N THR A 618 1.89 -25.91 18.58
CA THR A 618 1.84 -27.28 18.05
C THR A 618 0.90 -27.42 16.85
N THR A 619 0.05 -26.41 16.61
CA THR A 619 -0.93 -26.38 15.52
C THR A 619 -0.67 -25.21 14.58
N CYS A 620 -0.98 -25.40 13.29
CA CYS A 620 -0.78 -24.37 12.27
C CYS A 620 -1.54 -23.08 12.64
N LYS A 621 -0.86 -21.92 12.60
CA LYS A 621 -1.47 -20.60 12.82
C LYS A 621 -2.71 -20.35 11.96
N SER A 622 -2.71 -20.84 10.72
CA SER A 622 -3.82 -20.72 9.77
C SER A 622 -4.88 -21.82 9.92
N ARG A 623 -4.75 -22.69 10.95
CA ARG A 623 -5.66 -23.77 11.31
C ARG A 623 -5.82 -24.84 10.22
N PHE A 624 -4.72 -25.19 9.56
CA PHE A 624 -4.63 -26.35 8.68
C PHE A 624 -4.12 -27.60 9.43
N PRO A 625 -4.51 -28.82 9.02
CA PRO A 625 -5.53 -29.11 7.99
C PRO A 625 -6.94 -28.71 8.46
N ARG A 626 -7.82 -28.40 7.51
CA ARG A 626 -9.25 -28.12 7.77
C ARG A 626 -10.04 -29.43 7.85
N ASP A 627 -11.17 -29.38 8.53
CA ASP A 627 -12.14 -30.47 8.51
C ASP A 627 -12.69 -30.69 7.10
N THR A 628 -12.88 -31.96 6.72
CA THR A 628 -13.36 -32.37 5.39
C THR A 628 -14.69 -33.08 5.47
N TYR A 629 -15.55 -32.84 4.48
CA TYR A 629 -16.88 -33.41 4.35
C TYR A 629 -17.13 -33.78 2.88
N GLU A 630 -17.52 -35.03 2.61
CA GLU A 630 -17.81 -35.50 1.24
C GLU A 630 -19.06 -34.86 0.63
N THR A 631 -20.00 -34.45 1.47
CA THR A 631 -21.25 -33.78 1.09
C THR A 631 -21.53 -32.64 2.06
N THR A 632 -22.28 -31.64 1.63
CA THR A 632 -22.76 -30.60 2.55
C THR A 632 -23.72 -31.23 3.56
N MET A 633 -23.40 -31.09 4.85
CA MET A 633 -24.18 -31.65 5.95
C MET A 633 -24.76 -30.53 6.82
N MET A 634 -25.89 -30.82 7.45
CA MET A 634 -26.49 -29.97 8.46
C MET A 634 -26.42 -30.68 9.80
N ASP A 635 -25.95 -29.98 10.82
CA ASP A 635 -26.04 -30.44 12.20
C ASP A 635 -27.49 -30.33 12.71
N PRO A 636 -28.15 -31.43 13.10
CA PRO A 636 -29.56 -31.41 13.53
C PRO A 636 -29.81 -30.73 14.87
N GLY A 637 -28.79 -30.55 15.71
CA GLY A 637 -28.92 -29.87 17.01
C GLY A 637 -28.67 -28.37 16.92
N THR A 638 -27.75 -27.95 16.05
CA THR A 638 -27.33 -26.55 15.92
C THR A 638 -27.86 -25.86 14.66
N GLY A 639 -28.33 -26.60 13.66
CA GLY A 639 -28.72 -26.09 12.35
C GLY A 639 -27.54 -25.52 11.55
N ALA A 640 -26.30 -25.78 11.99
CA ALA A 640 -25.09 -25.33 11.30
C ALA A 640 -24.86 -26.14 10.03
N LEU A 641 -24.52 -25.45 8.93
CA LEU A 641 -24.13 -26.08 7.67
C LEU A 641 -22.62 -26.27 7.62
N SER A 642 -22.19 -27.52 7.48
CA SER A 642 -20.84 -27.91 7.13
C SER A 642 -20.76 -28.14 5.62
N MET A 643 -20.18 -27.19 4.91
CA MET A 643 -20.08 -27.22 3.45
C MET A 643 -19.19 -28.37 2.96
N LYS A 644 -19.55 -28.95 1.81
CA LYS A 644 -18.72 -29.93 1.11
C LYS A 644 -17.28 -29.40 0.96
N LYS A 645 -16.33 -30.22 1.39
CA LYS A 645 -14.90 -29.90 1.38
C LYS A 645 -14.09 -31.19 1.39
N THR A 646 -13.51 -31.55 0.26
CA THR A 646 -12.72 -32.79 0.15
C THR A 646 -11.22 -32.54 0.32
N GLU A 647 -10.77 -31.28 0.19
CA GLU A 647 -9.36 -30.93 0.27
C GLU A 647 -9.04 -30.18 1.58
N PRO A 648 -8.28 -30.80 2.51
CA PRO A 648 -8.02 -30.25 3.84
C PRO A 648 -7.11 -29.02 3.80
N ASP A 649 -6.23 -28.94 2.80
CA ASP A 649 -5.21 -27.89 2.68
C ASP A 649 -5.62 -26.73 1.76
N LEU A 650 -6.86 -26.72 1.26
CA LEU A 650 -7.42 -25.58 0.53
C LEU A 650 -8.16 -24.63 1.49
N ASN A 651 -8.10 -23.33 1.24
CA ASN A 651 -9.11 -22.42 1.77
C ASN A 651 -10.46 -22.63 1.05
N THR A 652 -11.48 -21.94 1.51
CA THR A 652 -12.72 -21.83 0.73
C THR A 652 -12.57 -20.76 -0.33
N PHE A 653 -13.06 -21.00 -1.54
CA PHE A 653 -12.98 -20.05 -2.65
C PHE A 653 -14.21 -20.13 -3.56
N ASN A 654 -14.19 -19.36 -4.65
CA ASN A 654 -15.16 -19.46 -5.74
C ASN A 654 -14.44 -19.72 -7.06
N TYR A 655 -14.82 -20.76 -7.81
CA TYR A 655 -14.15 -21.12 -9.07
C TYR A 655 -14.06 -19.96 -10.08
N THR A 656 -15.16 -19.23 -10.29
CA THR A 656 -15.20 -18.09 -11.22
C THR A 656 -14.29 -16.98 -10.74
N LEU A 657 -14.29 -16.69 -9.44
CA LEU A 657 -13.43 -15.66 -8.87
C LEU A 657 -11.94 -16.03 -9.00
N THR A 658 -11.56 -17.28 -8.71
CA THR A 658 -10.20 -17.78 -8.90
C THR A 658 -9.77 -17.70 -10.36
N TYR A 659 -10.64 -18.09 -11.30
CA TYR A 659 -10.37 -17.97 -12.73
C TYR A 659 -10.18 -16.53 -13.20
N LEU A 660 -10.90 -15.56 -12.62
CA LEU A 660 -10.79 -14.16 -13.00
C LEU A 660 -9.59 -13.46 -12.37
N LEU A 661 -9.33 -13.69 -11.08
CA LEU A 661 -8.27 -13.02 -10.33
C LEU A 661 -6.89 -13.67 -10.51
N ARG A 662 -6.83 -14.96 -10.90
CA ARG A 662 -5.57 -15.70 -11.11
C ARG A 662 -4.64 -15.72 -9.88
N SER A 663 -5.21 -15.49 -8.70
CA SER A 663 -4.47 -15.34 -7.44
C SER A 663 -5.20 -16.03 -6.29
N ASN A 664 -4.59 -16.01 -5.10
CA ASN A 664 -5.23 -16.49 -3.89
C ASN A 664 -6.47 -15.66 -3.55
N THR A 665 -7.56 -16.35 -3.22
CA THR A 665 -8.87 -15.80 -2.89
C THR A 665 -9.49 -16.63 -1.77
N ASP A 666 -10.09 -15.97 -0.79
CA ASP A 666 -10.94 -16.60 0.22
C ASP A 666 -12.37 -16.07 0.10
N VAL A 667 -13.34 -16.97 0.12
CA VAL A 667 -14.77 -16.63 0.09
C VAL A 667 -15.44 -17.46 1.17
N THR A 668 -16.02 -16.80 2.17
CA THR A 668 -16.69 -17.48 3.28
C THR A 668 -18.09 -16.93 3.47
N SER A 669 -19.09 -17.81 3.49
CA SER A 669 -20.45 -17.45 3.85
C SER A 669 -20.56 -17.09 5.33
N LEU A 670 -21.22 -15.96 5.60
CA LEU A 670 -21.48 -15.48 6.96
C LEU A 670 -22.89 -15.83 7.45
N LEU A 671 -23.65 -16.57 6.64
CA LEU A 671 -25.05 -16.90 6.89
C LEU A 671 -25.24 -18.09 7.85
N SER A 672 -24.17 -18.81 8.23
CA SER A 672 -24.18 -19.84 9.26
C SER A 672 -23.47 -19.38 10.55
N GLN A 673 -23.93 -19.84 11.71
CA GLN A 673 -23.59 -19.29 13.05
C GLN A 673 -22.08 -19.22 13.39
N ILE A 674 -21.22 -19.94 12.68
CA ILE A 674 -19.78 -20.04 12.99
C ILE A 674 -19.02 -18.75 12.60
N SER A 675 -19.61 -17.88 11.77
CA SER A 675 -18.89 -16.79 11.11
C SER A 675 -18.94 -15.43 11.83
N ILE A 676 -19.56 -15.34 13.01
CA ILE A 676 -19.54 -14.13 13.86
C ILE A 676 -18.10 -13.73 14.20
N PHE A 677 -17.20 -14.70 14.37
CA PHE A 677 -15.77 -14.43 14.60
C PHE A 677 -15.08 -13.72 13.44
N LEU A 678 -15.53 -13.90 12.18
CA LEU A 678 -14.98 -13.21 11.01
C LEU A 678 -15.46 -11.76 10.91
N ILE A 679 -16.70 -11.51 11.34
CA ILE A 679 -17.23 -10.15 11.52
C ILE A 679 -16.42 -9.43 12.60
N PHE A 680 -16.22 -10.08 13.76
CA PHE A 680 -15.36 -9.54 14.81
C PHE A 680 -13.91 -9.41 14.38
N TYR A 681 -13.35 -10.33 13.59
CA TYR A 681 -12.00 -10.23 13.05
C TYR A 681 -11.87 -9.03 12.12
N THR A 682 -12.80 -8.80 11.20
CA THR A 682 -12.78 -7.61 10.33
C THR A 682 -12.92 -6.32 11.15
N ILE A 683 -13.78 -6.34 12.18
CA ILE A 683 -14.01 -5.22 13.08
C ILE A 683 -12.83 -4.97 14.02
N LEU A 684 -12.11 -5.99 14.50
CA LEU A 684 -11.05 -5.91 15.52
C LEU A 684 -9.66 -5.87 14.90
N TYR A 685 -9.37 -6.72 13.91
CA TYR A 685 -8.05 -6.85 13.30
C TYR A 685 -7.65 -5.61 12.50
N HIS A 686 -8.53 -5.08 11.67
CA HIS A 686 -8.26 -3.85 10.89
C HIS A 686 -8.28 -2.57 11.72
N THR A 687 -8.73 -2.67 12.97
CA THR A 687 -8.80 -1.52 13.88
C THR A 687 -7.78 -1.55 15.02
N LEU A 688 -7.18 -2.71 15.29
CA LEU A 688 -6.12 -2.91 16.29
C LEU A 688 -4.75 -3.16 15.66
N SER A 689 -4.67 -3.68 14.43
CA SER A 689 -3.39 -3.83 13.75
C SER A 689 -2.80 -2.45 13.40
N HIS A 690 -1.49 -2.32 13.62
CA HIS A 690 -0.68 -1.21 13.15
C HIS A 690 -0.52 -1.31 11.63
N THR A 691 -1.61 -1.12 10.88
CA THR A 691 -1.49 -0.77 9.46
C THR A 691 -0.74 0.55 9.37
N ALA A 692 0.47 0.45 8.82
CA ALA A 692 1.49 1.47 8.67
C ALA A 692 1.01 2.71 7.90
#